data_AF-A0A3N9VEB8-F1
#
_entry.id   AF-A0A3N9VEB8-F1
#
_cell.length_a   1.000
_cell.length_b   1.000
_cell.length_c   1.000
_cell.angle_alpha   90.00
_cell.angle_beta   90.00
_cell.angle_gamma   90.00
#
_symmetry.space_group_name_H-M   'P 1'
#
loop_
_entity.id
_entity.type
_entity.pdbx_description
1 polymer ?
#
loop_
_entity_poly.entity_id
_entity_poly.type
_entity_poly.pdbx_seq_one_letter_code
_entity_poly.pdbx_strand_id
1 'polypeptide(L)'
;MPRFQERTALPGAVPSTWKSFRTWKYRRQLSTNPLPWSVLPVTKWGPRRGPSSRLDSENFIVVMSCQKTYYLSLSFSRFPPFPVKICKINPLCRARLMEPKTDSMTIVSEDTELPLRLLRMGEQGLVAEMGRGIDPAVNVRVRRLASALRRLDLSGILEMVPTFRSLLILFDPLLLSRKILRDTVVSLASRDNSGEASAVGGQVVRLPVCYGGEFGPDLEFVARHNGLSPEEVIALHSRASYPVYMLGFLPGFPYLGGLPMRIAAPRLQTPRQMVASGSVGIAGSQTGVYPLESPGGWRIIGRTPLRLFDPFRSEPFLFSAGDRICFDPIDRAVFERMAGSQEEAADPVASSLPAERPASFFSVIKPGLQTTVQDRGRFGFRAFGLSPGGPMDSRAARVANLLAGNGPDAAILEMTLLGGSFRFETKSYLAVCGADMGCKLNGVPIRAWSAFSVPPGGELTFGHAVSGCRAYLAVRGGIAVPTVLGSRSTSLRAGIGGYGGRALRAADRVPCGLDCGDMAAQRFLPAHLVPEYPEEIRLRVLPGPQDDLFEPEGIKTFFSSVYTVTPRNDRMGYCLDGPPVRHRYGADIVSDALCAGAVQVPGDGLPLVMTADHQTTGGYAKIGAVIGPDLSRLVQARQGTRVRFVRCSDSEAVRVLRLQEELLAGIRSALAGGAWQ
;
A
#
# COMPACT_ATOMS: atom_id res chain seq x y z
N MET A 1 -27.29 -24.94 54.85
CA MET A 1 -28.56 -25.70 54.81
C MET A 1 -29.69 -24.74 54.47
N PRO A 2 -30.79 -25.17 53.84
CA PRO A 2 -31.01 -26.48 53.18
C PRO A 2 -30.30 -26.49 51.81
N ARG A 3 -29.67 -27.57 51.32
CA ARG A 3 -30.14 -28.94 51.05
C ARG A 3 -31.22 -29.02 49.96
N PHE A 4 -30.79 -29.38 48.75
CA PHE A 4 -31.17 -30.68 48.18
C PHE A 4 -30.00 -31.25 47.35
N GLN A 5 -29.84 -32.57 47.38
CA GLN A 5 -28.83 -33.36 46.66
C GLN A 5 -29.52 -34.53 45.96
N GLU A 6 -29.04 -34.91 44.78
CA GLU A 6 -28.92 -36.27 44.23
C GLU A 6 -28.13 -36.11 42.90
N ARG A 7 -26.95 -36.72 42.64
CA ARG A 7 -26.61 -38.16 42.47
C ARG A 7 -27.52 -38.82 41.41
N THR A 8 -27.07 -39.48 40.33
CA THR A 8 -25.75 -39.99 39.84
C THR A 8 -25.87 -40.22 38.30
N ALA A 9 -24.90 -40.55 37.43
CA ALA A 9 -23.48 -40.93 37.51
C ALA A 9 -22.71 -40.61 36.18
N LEU A 10 -21.50 -41.19 36.02
CA LEU A 10 -20.69 -41.35 34.79
C LEU A 10 -20.68 -42.87 34.40
N PRO A 11 -20.16 -43.34 33.23
CA PRO A 11 -19.25 -42.68 32.26
C PRO A 11 -19.60 -42.83 30.76
N GLY A 12 -18.90 -42.11 29.87
CA GLY A 12 -19.02 -42.26 28.40
C GLY A 12 -18.04 -41.38 27.60
N ALA A 13 -17.13 -42.00 26.85
CA ALA A 13 -15.86 -41.44 26.38
C ALA A 13 -15.88 -40.66 25.03
N VAL A 14 -15.11 -39.55 24.97
CA VAL A 14 -14.43 -38.88 23.81
C VAL A 14 -15.26 -38.38 22.58
N PRO A 15 -14.73 -37.48 21.71
CA PRO A 15 -15.50 -36.27 21.35
C PRO A 15 -15.71 -36.02 19.84
N SER A 16 -16.66 -35.15 19.51
CA SER A 16 -16.80 -34.55 18.17
C SER A 16 -16.49 -33.04 18.19
N THR A 17 -15.98 -32.56 17.06
CA THR A 17 -15.19 -31.32 16.97
C THR A 17 -15.95 -30.13 16.38
N TRP A 18 -15.59 -28.93 16.87
CA TRP A 18 -15.68 -27.63 16.18
C TRP A 18 -17.07 -27.08 15.80
N LYS A 19 -17.50 -26.00 16.48
CA LYS A 19 -17.76 -24.66 15.89
C LYS A 19 -18.38 -23.69 16.91
N SER A 20 -17.73 -22.56 17.18
CA SER A 20 -18.42 -21.27 17.45
C SER A 20 -17.47 -20.07 17.32
N PHE A 21 -17.42 -19.48 16.13
CA PHE A 21 -16.93 -18.11 15.98
C PHE A 21 -18.05 -17.14 16.32
N ARG A 22 -17.85 -16.28 17.33
CA ARG A 22 -18.79 -15.19 17.66
C ARG A 22 -18.69 -14.08 16.62
N THR A 23 -19.73 -13.89 15.83
CA THR A 23 -19.87 -12.72 14.95
C THR A 23 -20.47 -11.53 15.70
N TRP A 24 -19.74 -10.42 15.75
CA TRP A 24 -20.30 -9.13 16.18
C TRP A 24 -21.24 -8.59 15.10
N LYS A 25 -22.54 -8.47 15.40
CA LYS A 25 -23.51 -7.84 14.50
C LYS A 25 -23.67 -6.36 14.84
N TYR A 26 -23.26 -5.49 13.92
CA TYR A 26 -23.63 -4.07 13.95
C TYR A 26 -25.13 -3.94 13.60
N ARG A 27 -25.93 -3.37 14.50
CA ARG A 27 -27.37 -3.12 14.28
C ARG A 27 -27.54 -1.69 13.76
N ARG A 28 -27.97 -1.52 12.51
CA ARG A 28 -28.64 -0.28 12.06
C ARG A 28 -30.10 -0.59 11.77
N GLN A 29 -30.99 0.30 12.22
CA GLN A 29 -32.42 0.20 12.00
C GLN A 29 -32.74 0.41 10.52
N LEU A 30 -33.56 -0.46 9.94
CA LEU A 30 -34.23 -0.25 8.66
C LEU A 30 -35.66 0.20 8.95
N SER A 31 -36.07 1.34 8.39
CA SER A 31 -37.47 1.76 8.42
C SER A 31 -38.29 0.90 7.43
N THR A 32 -39.51 0.59 7.84
CA THR A 32 -40.41 -0.30 7.12
C THR A 32 -41.16 0.42 6.00
N ASN A 33 -41.17 -0.16 4.79
CA ASN A 33 -42.43 -0.47 4.11
C ASN A 33 -42.24 -1.55 3.02
N PRO A 34 -43.13 -2.55 2.92
CA PRO A 34 -43.07 -3.62 1.93
C PRO A 34 -43.99 -3.34 0.72
N LEU A 35 -43.81 -4.10 -0.39
CA LEU A 35 -44.83 -4.55 -1.37
C LEU A 35 -44.16 -5.57 -2.33
N PRO A 36 -44.89 -6.44 -3.07
CA PRO A 36 -44.82 -7.87 -2.76
C PRO A 36 -44.35 -8.77 -3.92
N TRP A 37 -44.05 -10.03 -3.58
CA TRP A 37 -43.88 -11.12 -4.53
C TRP A 37 -45.18 -11.93 -4.65
N SER A 38 -45.46 -12.48 -5.84
CA SER A 38 -46.44 -13.55 -6.07
C SER A 38 -45.90 -14.55 -7.09
N VAL A 39 -46.31 -15.82 -6.97
CA VAL A 39 -45.48 -16.99 -7.29
C VAL A 39 -46.28 -18.09 -8.02
N LEU A 40 -45.65 -18.73 -9.02
CA LEU A 40 -46.00 -20.05 -9.64
C LEU A 40 -47.29 -20.11 -10.53
N PRO A 41 -47.46 -21.12 -11.43
CA PRO A 41 -46.97 -22.50 -11.33
C PRO A 41 -46.26 -23.16 -12.53
N VAL A 42 -45.52 -24.23 -12.19
CA VAL A 42 -45.01 -25.27 -13.10
C VAL A 42 -45.96 -26.47 -13.04
N THR A 43 -46.45 -26.95 -14.19
CA THR A 43 -47.28 -28.16 -14.28
C THR A 43 -46.46 -29.43 -14.53
N LYS A 44 -46.78 -30.49 -13.76
CA LYS A 44 -46.15 -31.82 -13.80
C LYS A 44 -46.42 -32.56 -15.12
N TRP A 45 -45.47 -33.42 -15.53
CA TRP A 45 -45.78 -34.75 -16.07
C TRP A 45 -44.89 -35.82 -15.40
N GLY A 46 -45.45 -37.01 -15.18
CA GLY A 46 -44.91 -38.05 -14.31
C GLY A 46 -44.14 -39.20 -15.00
N PRO A 47 -43.72 -40.23 -14.24
CA PRO A 47 -42.60 -41.11 -14.59
C PRO A 47 -42.97 -42.45 -15.25
N ARG A 48 -42.00 -43.12 -15.88
CA ARG A 48 -41.99 -44.58 -16.15
C ARG A 48 -40.62 -45.21 -15.89
N ARG A 49 -40.59 -46.53 -15.64
CA ARG A 49 -39.50 -47.28 -14.97
C ARG A 49 -38.64 -48.12 -15.93
N GLY A 50 -37.30 -48.00 -15.82
CA GLY A 50 -36.24 -49.01 -16.05
C GLY A 50 -36.18 -49.81 -17.36
N PRO A 51 -35.21 -50.77 -17.50
CA PRO A 51 -33.87 -50.84 -16.90
C PRO A 51 -32.74 -50.99 -17.94
N SER A 52 -31.49 -50.80 -17.50
CA SER A 52 -30.22 -51.32 -18.08
C SER A 52 -29.98 -51.31 -19.61
N SER A 53 -29.05 -50.45 -20.05
CA SER A 53 -27.91 -50.88 -20.89
C SER A 53 -26.77 -49.86 -20.81
N ARG A 54 -25.53 -50.34 -21.00
CA ARG A 54 -24.32 -49.49 -21.13
C ARG A 54 -24.33 -48.84 -22.51
N LEU A 55 -23.82 -47.61 -22.60
CA LEU A 55 -23.05 -47.15 -23.76
C LEU A 55 -22.16 -45.99 -23.33
N ASP A 56 -20.86 -46.16 -23.54
CA ASP A 56 -19.83 -45.18 -23.25
C ASP A 56 -19.88 -44.02 -24.25
N SER A 57 -19.55 -42.80 -23.79
CA SER A 57 -18.70 -41.87 -24.56
C SER A 57 -18.36 -40.63 -23.74
N GLU A 58 -17.07 -40.47 -23.47
CA GLU A 58 -16.48 -39.23 -22.98
C GLU A 58 -16.53 -38.17 -24.09
N ASN A 59 -17.16 -37.01 -23.85
CA ASN A 59 -17.02 -35.87 -24.74
C ASN A 59 -15.80 -35.03 -24.33
N PHE A 60 -14.62 -35.43 -24.80
CA PHE A 60 -13.43 -34.60 -24.76
C PHE A 60 -13.57 -33.38 -25.68
N ILE A 61 -13.19 -32.21 -25.20
CA ILE A 61 -12.93 -31.06 -26.07
C ILE A 61 -11.45 -31.12 -26.48
N VAL A 62 -11.19 -31.74 -27.63
CA VAL A 62 -9.86 -31.71 -28.28
C VAL A 62 -9.71 -30.40 -29.04
N VAL A 63 -8.93 -29.46 -28.51
CA VAL A 63 -8.52 -28.25 -29.23
C VAL A 63 -7.17 -28.48 -29.90
N MET A 64 -7.18 -28.92 -31.16
CA MET A 64 -5.98 -28.89 -32.00
C MET A 64 -5.89 -27.57 -32.78
N SER A 65 -4.68 -27.03 -32.88
CA SER A 65 -4.40 -25.72 -33.45
C SER A 65 -4.01 -25.80 -34.93
N CYS A 66 -4.77 -25.13 -35.82
CA CYS A 66 -4.17 -24.32 -36.89
C CYS A 66 -5.16 -23.30 -37.48
N GLN A 67 -4.74 -22.02 -37.53
CA GLN A 67 -5.17 -20.92 -38.41
C GLN A 67 -6.68 -20.72 -38.80
N LYS A 68 -7.21 -19.58 -38.33
CA LYS A 68 -8.24 -18.69 -38.93
C LYS A 68 -9.75 -19.03 -38.77
N THR A 69 -10.33 -18.35 -37.77
CA THR A 69 -11.72 -17.84 -37.68
C THR A 69 -12.88 -18.86 -37.62
N TYR A 70 -13.57 -18.88 -36.47
CA TYR A 70 -14.82 -19.63 -36.26
C TYR A 70 -16.05 -18.75 -36.47
N TYR A 71 -17.12 -19.34 -37.01
CA TYR A 71 -18.49 -18.84 -36.86
C TYR A 71 -19.20 -19.69 -35.80
N LEU A 72 -19.89 -19.06 -34.84
CA LEU A 72 -20.77 -19.76 -33.91
C LEU A 72 -22.19 -19.77 -34.48
N SER A 73 -22.67 -20.93 -34.94
CA SER A 73 -24.07 -21.14 -35.33
C SER A 73 -24.72 -22.11 -34.35
N LEU A 74 -25.62 -21.61 -33.51
CA LEU A 74 -26.48 -22.42 -32.65
C LEU A 74 -27.76 -22.75 -33.42
N SER A 75 -27.75 -23.88 -34.14
CA SER A 75 -28.93 -24.37 -34.84
C SER A 75 -29.81 -25.20 -33.89
N PHE A 76 -30.86 -24.58 -33.36
CA PHE A 76 -31.91 -25.30 -32.63
C PHE A 76 -32.94 -25.85 -33.62
N SER A 77 -33.14 -27.16 -33.59
CA SER A 77 -34.06 -27.86 -34.50
C SER A 77 -35.53 -27.72 -34.10
N ARG A 78 -36.19 -26.64 -34.54
CA ARG A 78 -37.61 -26.59 -34.95
C ARG A 78 -37.99 -25.20 -35.52
N PHE A 79 -38.73 -25.21 -36.63
CA PHE A 79 -39.28 -24.09 -37.43
C PHE A 79 -38.39 -23.49 -38.56
N PRO A 80 -38.99 -23.04 -39.70
CA PRO A 80 -38.30 -22.82 -40.98
C PRO A 80 -37.76 -21.38 -41.17
N PRO A 81 -36.89 -21.14 -42.18
CA PRO A 81 -36.11 -19.90 -42.29
C PRO A 81 -36.79 -18.78 -43.10
N PHE A 82 -36.58 -17.53 -42.66
CA PHE A 82 -36.70 -16.32 -43.49
C PHE A 82 -35.31 -15.82 -43.92
N PRO A 83 -35.16 -15.18 -45.10
CA PRO A 83 -33.85 -14.85 -45.66
C PRO A 83 -33.26 -13.54 -45.11
N VAL A 84 -32.04 -13.60 -44.57
CA VAL A 84 -31.23 -12.42 -44.25
C VAL A 84 -30.25 -12.14 -45.40
N LYS A 85 -30.29 -10.91 -45.95
CA LYS A 85 -29.38 -10.48 -47.02
C LYS A 85 -27.93 -10.39 -46.52
N ILE A 86 -27.00 -11.01 -47.23
CA ILE A 86 -25.56 -10.81 -47.08
C ILE A 86 -25.10 -9.77 -48.09
N CYS A 87 -24.55 -8.64 -47.63
CA CYS A 87 -23.86 -7.68 -48.49
C CYS A 87 -22.37 -8.03 -48.62
N LYS A 88 -21.86 -8.01 -49.86
CA LYS A 88 -20.45 -8.33 -50.19
C LYS A 88 -19.52 -7.19 -49.76
N ILE A 89 -18.35 -7.55 -49.23
CA ILE A 89 -17.18 -6.65 -49.14
C ILE A 89 -16.19 -7.03 -50.26
N ASN A 90 -15.61 -6.01 -50.91
CA ASN A 90 -14.78 -6.12 -52.11
C ASN A 90 -13.31 -6.49 -51.78
N PRO A 91 -12.69 -7.49 -52.45
CA PRO A 91 -11.35 -7.98 -52.06
C PRO A 91 -10.20 -7.34 -52.86
N LEU A 92 -9.73 -6.16 -52.46
CA LEU A 92 -8.46 -5.59 -52.97
C LEU A 92 -7.66 -4.88 -51.87
N CYS A 93 -6.74 -5.63 -51.22
CA CYS A 93 -5.34 -5.24 -51.01
C CYS A 93 -4.57 -6.39 -50.31
N ARG A 94 -3.43 -6.79 -50.87
CA ARG A 94 -2.61 -7.91 -50.37
C ARG A 94 -1.87 -7.56 -49.09
N ALA A 95 -1.81 -8.52 -48.16
CA ALA A 95 -0.96 -8.43 -46.98
C ALA A 95 0.53 -8.51 -47.34
N ARG A 96 1.36 -7.72 -46.64
CA ARG A 96 2.75 -8.07 -46.31
C ARG A 96 2.74 -8.67 -44.90
N LEU A 97 3.31 -9.86 -44.74
CA LEU A 97 3.42 -10.54 -43.45
C LEU A 97 4.48 -9.82 -42.58
N MET A 98 4.06 -9.29 -41.44
CA MET A 98 4.88 -9.11 -40.24
C MET A 98 4.05 -9.45 -39.01
N GLU A 99 4.65 -10.12 -38.03
CA GLU A 99 4.03 -10.49 -36.76
C GLU A 99 3.86 -9.26 -35.84
N PRO A 100 2.71 -9.06 -35.18
CA PRO A 100 2.59 -8.06 -34.13
C PRO A 100 2.84 -8.65 -32.73
N LYS A 101 4.01 -8.35 -32.17
CA LYS A 101 4.22 -8.35 -30.71
C LYS A 101 3.74 -7.02 -30.12
N THR A 102 2.49 -6.93 -29.65
CA THR A 102 2.04 -5.93 -28.64
C THR A 102 0.62 -6.19 -28.17
N ASP A 103 0.42 -6.53 -26.89
CA ASP A 103 -0.89 -6.52 -26.24
C ASP A 103 -1.32 -5.08 -25.88
N SER A 104 -1.77 -4.33 -26.87
CA SER A 104 -2.39 -3.00 -26.68
C SER A 104 -3.60 -2.83 -27.60
N MET A 105 -4.74 -3.37 -27.16
CA MET A 105 -6.01 -3.25 -27.90
C MET A 105 -6.61 -1.86 -27.67
N THR A 106 -6.59 -1.03 -28.71
CA THR A 106 -7.13 0.34 -28.67
C THR A 106 -8.50 0.35 -29.34
N ILE A 107 -9.54 0.72 -28.59
CA ILE A 107 -10.87 1.00 -29.17
C ILE A 107 -10.85 2.48 -29.54
N VAL A 108 -11.15 2.78 -30.81
CA VAL A 108 -11.28 4.15 -31.32
C VAL A 108 -12.70 4.35 -31.82
N SER A 109 -13.42 5.27 -31.18
CA SER A 109 -14.60 5.93 -31.72
C SER A 109 -14.28 7.42 -31.80
N GLU A 110 -14.53 8.05 -32.94
CA GLU A 110 -14.26 9.47 -33.14
C GLU A 110 -15.29 10.31 -32.37
N ASP A 111 -14.95 10.69 -31.14
CA ASP A 111 -15.06 12.06 -30.63
C ASP A 111 -14.46 12.17 -29.21
N THR A 112 -13.44 13.02 -29.09
CA THR A 112 -12.82 13.53 -27.84
C THR A 112 -12.86 12.67 -26.57
N GLU A 113 -12.04 11.61 -26.50
CA GLU A 113 -11.44 11.16 -25.23
C GLU A 113 -10.22 10.25 -25.48
N LEU A 114 -9.26 10.21 -24.55
CA LEU A 114 -8.16 9.25 -24.61
C LEU A 114 -8.66 7.85 -24.21
N PRO A 115 -8.28 6.78 -24.95
CA PRO A 115 -8.68 5.42 -24.61
C PRO A 115 -8.08 5.01 -23.26
N LEU A 116 -8.89 4.34 -22.44
CA LEU A 116 -8.47 3.76 -21.16
C LEU A 116 -7.23 2.88 -21.33
N ARG A 117 -6.13 3.23 -20.65
CA ARG A 117 -4.89 2.44 -20.64
C ARG A 117 -4.79 1.63 -19.34
N LEU A 118 -4.65 0.31 -19.48
CA LEU A 118 -4.47 -0.62 -18.36
C LEU A 118 -3.02 -1.05 -18.23
N LEU A 119 -2.30 -0.35 -17.35
CA LEU A 119 -0.85 -0.44 -17.15
C LEU A 119 -0.53 -1.29 -15.91
N ARG A 120 0.69 -1.85 -15.84
CA ARG A 120 1.14 -2.71 -14.72
C ARG A 120 1.93 -1.90 -13.70
N MET A 121 1.72 -2.18 -12.42
CA MET A 121 2.56 -1.67 -11.32
C MET A 121 2.92 -2.85 -10.40
N GLY A 122 4.03 -3.53 -10.70
CA GLY A 122 4.39 -4.79 -10.03
C GLY A 122 3.35 -5.89 -10.24
N GLU A 123 3.47 -6.99 -9.50
CA GLU A 123 2.58 -8.15 -9.55
C GLU A 123 1.24 -7.91 -8.84
N GLN A 124 1.19 -6.96 -7.90
CA GLN A 124 0.03 -6.63 -7.08
C GLN A 124 -0.73 -5.36 -7.52
N GLY A 125 -0.30 -4.66 -8.57
CA GLY A 125 -0.88 -3.37 -8.97
C GLY A 125 -1.33 -3.32 -10.43
N LEU A 126 -2.56 -2.83 -10.64
CA LEU A 126 -3.11 -2.44 -11.94
C LEU A 126 -3.39 -0.93 -11.93
N VAL A 127 -2.87 -0.20 -12.93
CA VAL A 127 -3.14 1.23 -13.09
C VAL A 127 -4.10 1.42 -14.25
N ALA A 128 -5.25 2.05 -13.98
CA ALA A 128 -6.22 2.48 -14.98
C ALA A 128 -6.00 3.97 -15.28
N GLU A 129 -5.28 4.29 -16.34
CA GLU A 129 -5.01 5.66 -16.80
C GLU A 129 -6.10 6.11 -17.79
N MET A 130 -6.75 7.24 -17.49
CA MET A 130 -7.93 7.75 -18.21
C MET A 130 -7.70 9.12 -18.89
N GLY A 131 -6.48 9.67 -18.80
CA GLY A 131 -6.12 10.94 -19.44
C GLY A 131 -4.63 11.24 -19.33
N ARG A 132 -4.14 12.25 -20.07
CA ARG A 132 -2.71 12.65 -20.10
C ARG A 132 -2.35 13.79 -19.13
N GLY A 133 -3.26 14.75 -18.91
CA GLY A 133 -3.03 15.94 -18.11
C GLY A 133 -3.76 15.94 -16.76
N ILE A 134 -3.82 17.12 -16.12
CA ILE A 134 -4.73 17.42 -15.02
C ILE A 134 -6.03 17.94 -15.63
N ASP A 135 -7.10 17.16 -15.52
CA ASP A 135 -8.40 17.48 -16.12
C ASP A 135 -9.53 17.14 -15.10
N PRO A 136 -10.44 18.08 -14.77
CA PRO A 136 -11.56 17.84 -13.86
C PRO A 136 -12.47 16.68 -14.30
N ALA A 137 -12.76 16.54 -15.59
CA ALA A 137 -13.65 15.51 -16.12
C ALA A 137 -13.00 14.12 -15.99
N VAL A 138 -11.71 14.02 -16.29
CA VAL A 138 -10.94 12.78 -16.09
C VAL A 138 -10.89 12.42 -14.60
N ASN A 139 -10.68 13.38 -13.69
CA ASN A 139 -10.70 13.10 -12.26
C ASN A 139 -12.07 12.62 -11.76
N VAL A 140 -13.18 13.16 -12.29
CA VAL A 140 -14.53 12.64 -12.01
C VAL A 140 -14.65 11.17 -12.42
N ARG A 141 -14.20 10.80 -13.62
CA ARG A 141 -14.19 9.40 -14.11
C ARG A 141 -13.32 8.48 -13.24
N VAL A 142 -12.13 8.94 -12.83
CA VAL A 142 -11.26 8.24 -11.86
C VAL A 142 -12.01 7.94 -10.55
N ARG A 143 -12.70 8.95 -9.98
CA ARG A 143 -13.44 8.79 -8.73
C ARG A 143 -14.69 7.92 -8.89
N ARG A 144 -15.37 7.97 -10.05
CA ARG A 144 -16.49 7.08 -10.39
C ARG A 144 -16.06 5.62 -10.51
N LEU A 145 -14.99 5.34 -11.24
CA LEU A 145 -14.44 3.98 -11.36
C LEU A 145 -14.07 3.40 -9.99
N ALA A 146 -13.39 4.19 -9.15
CA ALA A 146 -13.06 3.79 -7.78
C ALA A 146 -14.33 3.51 -6.94
N SER A 147 -15.35 4.36 -7.06
CA SER A 147 -16.64 4.20 -6.38
C SER A 147 -17.41 2.95 -6.86
N ALA A 148 -17.38 2.66 -8.16
CA ALA A 148 -18.00 1.46 -8.74
C ALA A 148 -17.29 0.17 -8.30
N LEU A 149 -15.94 0.15 -8.31
CA LEU A 149 -15.16 -0.99 -7.81
C LEU A 149 -15.41 -1.26 -6.31
N ARG A 150 -15.50 -0.20 -5.48
CA ARG A 150 -15.89 -0.35 -4.06
C ARG A 150 -17.28 -0.97 -3.89
N ARG A 151 -18.25 -0.61 -4.73
CA ARG A 151 -19.62 -1.18 -4.69
C ARG A 151 -19.70 -2.64 -5.12
N LEU A 152 -18.76 -3.13 -5.94
CA LEU A 152 -18.69 -4.54 -6.32
C LEU A 152 -18.09 -5.44 -5.22
N ASP A 153 -17.37 -4.85 -4.25
CA ASP A 153 -16.71 -5.55 -3.14
C ASP A 153 -15.94 -6.81 -3.58
N LEU A 154 -15.13 -6.66 -4.64
CA LEU A 154 -14.40 -7.78 -5.23
C LEU A 154 -13.29 -8.28 -4.29
N SER A 155 -13.54 -9.46 -3.71
CA SER A 155 -12.55 -10.22 -2.94
C SER A 155 -11.21 -10.29 -3.68
N GLY A 156 -10.14 -9.90 -2.96
CA GLY A 156 -8.79 -9.80 -3.49
C GLY A 156 -8.35 -8.39 -3.86
N ILE A 157 -9.25 -7.39 -4.00
CA ILE A 157 -8.82 -5.98 -4.00
C ILE A 157 -8.39 -5.59 -2.58
N LEU A 158 -7.19 -5.06 -2.44
CA LEU A 158 -6.58 -4.67 -1.17
C LEU A 158 -6.77 -3.18 -0.88
N GLU A 159 -6.57 -2.32 -1.88
CA GLU A 159 -6.60 -0.87 -1.72
C GLU A 159 -6.73 -0.17 -3.09
N MET A 160 -7.24 1.06 -3.10
CA MET A 160 -7.39 1.87 -4.32
C MET A 160 -6.90 3.29 -4.07
N VAL A 161 -5.98 3.77 -4.91
CA VAL A 161 -5.38 5.12 -4.84
C VAL A 161 -5.78 5.91 -6.08
N PRO A 162 -6.80 6.80 -5.99
CA PRO A 162 -7.17 7.69 -7.08
C PRO A 162 -6.19 8.86 -7.18
N THR A 163 -5.84 9.26 -8.40
CA THR A 163 -4.96 10.40 -8.69
C THR A 163 -5.70 11.44 -9.53
N PHE A 164 -4.98 12.45 -10.05
CA PHE A 164 -5.50 13.36 -11.08
C PHE A 164 -6.14 12.64 -12.27
N ARG A 165 -5.46 11.62 -12.82
CA ARG A 165 -5.76 11.06 -14.16
C ARG A 165 -5.77 9.53 -14.23
N SER A 166 -5.49 8.87 -13.11
CA SER A 166 -5.37 7.41 -13.02
C SER A 166 -5.98 6.88 -11.72
N LEU A 167 -6.32 5.59 -11.73
CA LEU A 167 -6.63 4.82 -10.52
C LEU A 167 -5.63 3.67 -10.40
N LEU A 168 -4.81 3.65 -9.34
CA LEU A 168 -4.06 2.46 -8.95
C LEU A 168 -4.97 1.56 -8.12
N ILE A 169 -5.11 0.31 -8.54
CA ILE A 169 -5.83 -0.75 -7.84
C ILE A 169 -4.77 -1.76 -7.37
N LEU A 170 -4.60 -1.85 -6.05
CA LEU A 170 -3.76 -2.86 -5.41
C LEU A 170 -4.62 -4.08 -5.10
N PHE A 171 -4.13 -5.27 -5.44
CA PHE A 171 -4.84 -6.53 -5.32
C PHE A 171 -3.89 -7.69 -4.96
N ASP A 172 -4.43 -8.75 -4.37
CA ASP A 172 -3.71 -10.00 -4.14
C ASP A 172 -3.84 -10.91 -5.37
N PRO A 173 -2.76 -11.15 -6.14
CA PRO A 173 -2.80 -11.97 -7.34
C PRO A 173 -2.94 -13.47 -7.05
N LEU A 174 -2.86 -13.90 -5.79
CA LEU A 174 -3.17 -15.27 -5.37
C LEU A 174 -4.67 -15.49 -5.15
N LEU A 175 -5.45 -14.42 -4.95
CA LEU A 175 -6.91 -14.45 -4.78
C LEU A 175 -7.66 -13.96 -6.02
N LEU A 176 -7.17 -12.90 -6.68
CA LEU A 176 -7.81 -12.26 -7.82
C LEU A 176 -6.82 -12.16 -8.99
N SER A 177 -7.10 -12.85 -10.10
CA SER A 177 -6.22 -12.74 -11.28
C SER A 177 -6.27 -11.35 -11.91
N ARG A 178 -5.12 -10.84 -12.36
CA ARG A 178 -5.01 -9.56 -13.08
C ARG A 178 -5.94 -9.49 -14.29
N LYS A 179 -6.17 -10.62 -14.98
CA LYS A 179 -7.09 -10.70 -16.13
C LYS A 179 -8.52 -10.35 -15.72
N ILE A 180 -9.06 -11.03 -14.71
CA ILE A 180 -10.43 -10.76 -14.21
C ILE A 180 -10.57 -9.30 -13.76
N LEU A 181 -9.56 -8.75 -13.08
CA LEU A 181 -9.57 -7.34 -12.68
C LEU A 181 -9.54 -6.39 -13.88
N ARG A 182 -8.73 -6.65 -14.92
CA ARG A 182 -8.71 -5.86 -16.16
C ARG A 182 -10.07 -5.90 -16.85
N ASP A 183 -10.62 -7.09 -17.06
CA ASP A 183 -11.91 -7.29 -17.74
C ASP A 183 -13.05 -6.58 -16.99
N THR A 184 -13.02 -6.62 -15.65
CA THR A 184 -13.93 -5.85 -14.78
C THR A 184 -13.78 -4.35 -14.99
N VAL A 185 -12.56 -3.83 -14.95
CA VAL A 185 -12.28 -2.38 -15.10
C VAL A 185 -12.73 -1.87 -16.46
N VAL A 186 -12.48 -2.63 -17.54
CA VAL A 186 -13.00 -2.30 -18.88
C VAL A 186 -14.54 -2.28 -18.88
N SER A 187 -15.19 -3.28 -18.29
CA SER A 187 -16.66 -3.37 -18.22
C SER A 187 -17.31 -2.27 -17.38
N LEU A 188 -16.62 -1.74 -16.37
CA LEU A 188 -17.12 -0.60 -15.58
C LEU A 188 -16.90 0.72 -16.31
N ALA A 189 -15.70 0.94 -16.86
CA ALA A 189 -15.34 2.19 -17.52
C ALA A 189 -16.16 2.44 -18.80
N SER A 190 -16.57 1.38 -19.53
CA SER A 190 -17.41 1.52 -20.72
C SER A 190 -18.88 1.84 -20.42
N ARG A 191 -19.38 1.52 -19.22
CA ARG A 191 -20.74 1.88 -18.79
C ARG A 191 -20.87 3.35 -18.40
N ASP A 192 -19.77 4.01 -18.04
CA ASP A 192 -19.77 5.40 -17.56
C ASP A 192 -20.00 6.44 -18.69
N ASN A 193 -20.02 5.99 -19.97
CA ASN A 193 -20.37 6.84 -21.11
C ASN A 193 -21.87 7.22 -21.15
N SER A 194 -22.75 6.51 -20.43
CA SER A 194 -24.19 6.80 -20.43
C SER A 194 -24.59 7.87 -19.41
N GLY A 195 -24.17 9.12 -19.64
CA GLY A 195 -24.89 10.37 -19.33
C GLY A 195 -25.30 10.72 -17.89
N GLU A 196 -25.33 9.80 -16.92
CA GLU A 196 -25.84 10.08 -15.58
C GLU A 196 -24.83 10.91 -14.77
N ALA A 197 -25.02 12.23 -14.85
CA ALA A 197 -24.32 13.23 -14.06
C ALA A 197 -24.72 13.23 -12.58
N SER A 198 -24.81 12.05 -11.95
CA SER A 198 -24.68 11.97 -10.49
C SER A 198 -23.22 12.28 -10.14
N ALA A 199 -22.96 13.58 -9.97
CA ALA A 199 -21.70 14.05 -9.44
C ALA A 199 -21.55 13.47 -8.03
N VAL A 200 -20.52 12.66 -7.82
CA VAL A 200 -20.02 12.38 -6.48
C VAL A 200 -19.36 13.66 -5.99
N GLY A 201 -20.21 14.63 -5.60
CA GLY A 201 -19.80 15.89 -5.00
C GLY A 201 -19.26 15.60 -3.60
N GLY A 202 -18.01 15.99 -3.36
CA GLY A 202 -17.49 16.02 -2.00
C GLY A 202 -18.03 17.23 -1.24
N GLN A 203 -17.70 17.28 0.05
CA GLN A 203 -18.12 18.35 0.94
C GLN A 203 -17.37 19.66 0.63
N VAL A 204 -17.97 20.80 0.97
CA VAL A 204 -17.28 22.09 0.97
C VAL A 204 -16.69 22.31 2.37
N VAL A 205 -15.37 22.23 2.48
CA VAL A 205 -14.66 22.44 3.75
C VAL A 205 -14.08 23.84 3.77
N ARG A 206 -14.51 24.63 4.76
CA ARG A 206 -14.00 25.98 5.03
C ARG A 206 -12.76 25.89 5.92
N LEU A 207 -11.63 26.38 5.42
CA LEU A 207 -10.36 26.33 6.12
C LEU A 207 -9.97 27.76 6.56
N PRO A 208 -9.96 28.07 7.87
CA PRO A 208 -9.55 29.39 8.35
C PRO A 208 -8.05 29.56 8.17
N VAL A 209 -7.60 30.70 7.63
CA VAL A 209 -6.18 31.00 7.36
C VAL A 209 -5.82 32.41 7.82
N CYS A 210 -4.78 32.52 8.64
CA CYS A 210 -4.11 33.80 8.88
C CYS A 210 -3.05 34.03 7.80
N TYR A 211 -3.12 35.14 7.08
CA TYR A 211 -2.24 35.45 5.94
C TYR A 211 -1.12 36.41 6.30
N GLY A 212 -0.01 36.33 5.56
CA GLY A 212 1.13 37.27 5.68
C GLY A 212 1.95 37.14 6.97
N GLY A 213 2.95 38.00 7.11
CA GLY A 213 3.82 38.05 8.28
C GLY A 213 4.50 36.71 8.59
N GLU A 214 4.54 36.32 9.87
CA GLU A 214 5.12 35.03 10.30
C GLU A 214 4.35 33.80 9.78
N PHE A 215 3.06 33.96 9.49
CA PHE A 215 2.21 32.88 8.96
C PHE A 215 2.37 32.69 7.44
N GLY A 216 2.76 33.75 6.73
CA GLY A 216 2.82 33.82 5.27
C GLY A 216 4.00 34.62 4.72
N PRO A 217 5.26 34.22 4.98
CA PRO A 217 6.46 35.02 4.70
C PRO A 217 6.83 35.17 3.20
N ASP A 218 6.06 34.58 2.27
CA ASP A 218 6.20 34.82 0.83
C ASP A 218 5.04 35.64 0.24
N LEU A 219 4.06 36.10 1.02
CA LEU A 219 2.88 36.81 0.49
C LEU A 219 3.27 38.06 -0.32
N GLU A 220 4.21 38.86 0.20
CA GLU A 220 4.75 40.05 -0.43
C GLU A 220 5.61 39.73 -1.66
N PHE A 221 6.13 38.50 -1.78
CA PHE A 221 6.76 38.03 -3.01
C PHE A 221 5.69 37.69 -4.07
N VAL A 222 4.66 36.94 -3.70
CA VAL A 222 3.57 36.55 -4.63
C VAL A 222 2.84 37.79 -5.17
N ALA A 223 2.58 38.77 -4.30
CA ALA A 223 2.00 40.07 -4.63
C ALA A 223 2.86 40.83 -5.65
N ARG A 224 4.12 41.12 -5.31
CA ARG A 224 5.04 41.84 -6.22
C ARG A 224 5.30 41.12 -7.54
N HIS A 225 5.39 39.78 -7.53
CA HIS A 225 5.62 38.99 -8.74
C HIS A 225 4.48 39.11 -9.75
N ASN A 226 3.25 39.30 -9.29
CA ASN A 226 2.06 39.40 -10.11
C ASN A 226 1.55 40.84 -10.32
N GLY A 227 2.25 41.85 -9.78
CA GLY A 227 1.82 43.25 -9.87
C GLY A 227 0.55 43.56 -9.05
N LEU A 228 0.38 42.88 -7.90
CA LEU A 228 -0.77 43.00 -7.00
C LEU A 228 -0.33 43.50 -5.62
N SER A 229 -1.29 43.98 -4.83
CA SER A 229 -1.19 44.13 -3.38
C SER A 229 -1.33 42.78 -2.64
N PRO A 230 -0.80 42.63 -1.41
CA PRO A 230 -1.07 41.47 -0.55
C PRO A 230 -2.58 41.21 -0.36
N GLU A 231 -3.37 42.26 -0.20
CA GLU A 231 -4.82 42.22 0.00
C GLU A 231 -5.54 41.65 -1.23
N GLU A 232 -5.12 42.03 -2.44
CA GLU A 232 -5.65 41.44 -3.69
C GLU A 232 -5.27 39.96 -3.83
N VAL A 233 -4.06 39.55 -3.41
CA VAL A 233 -3.67 38.13 -3.39
C VAL A 233 -4.54 37.34 -2.43
N ILE A 234 -4.77 37.86 -1.21
CA ILE A 234 -5.67 37.26 -0.21
C ILE A 234 -7.09 37.17 -0.77
N ALA A 235 -7.61 38.23 -1.40
CA ALA A 235 -8.96 38.25 -1.95
C ALA A 235 -9.13 37.27 -3.12
N LEU A 236 -8.14 37.14 -4.01
CA LEU A 236 -8.15 36.18 -5.11
C LEU A 236 -8.02 34.73 -4.62
N HIS A 237 -7.22 34.49 -3.57
CA HIS A 237 -7.06 33.15 -2.98
C HIS A 237 -8.29 32.72 -2.17
N SER A 238 -8.87 33.59 -1.34
CA SER A 238 -10.02 33.24 -0.49
C SER A 238 -11.35 33.12 -1.25
N ARG A 239 -11.57 33.90 -2.31
CA ARG A 239 -12.81 33.84 -3.12
C ARG A 239 -12.90 32.59 -4.00
N ALA A 240 -11.78 31.93 -4.28
CA ALA A 240 -11.75 30.74 -5.11
C ALA A 240 -12.19 29.49 -4.32
N SER A 241 -12.78 28.54 -5.03
CA SER A 241 -13.20 27.25 -4.47
C SER A 241 -12.42 26.13 -5.16
N TYR A 242 -11.67 25.38 -4.36
CA TYR A 242 -10.57 24.53 -4.80
C TYR A 242 -10.95 23.05 -4.76
N PRO A 243 -11.18 22.36 -5.90
CA PRO A 243 -11.38 20.92 -5.89
C PRO A 243 -10.12 20.18 -5.41
N VAL A 244 -10.31 19.25 -4.47
CA VAL A 244 -9.30 18.28 -4.02
C VAL A 244 -9.26 17.14 -5.04
N TYR A 245 -8.30 17.16 -5.96
CA TYR A 245 -8.22 16.11 -6.99
C TYR A 245 -7.74 14.77 -6.40
N MET A 246 -6.77 14.82 -5.50
CA MET A 246 -6.23 13.68 -4.77
C MET A 246 -5.53 14.14 -3.48
N LEU A 247 -5.25 13.20 -2.58
CA LEU A 247 -4.34 13.41 -1.44
C LEU A 247 -3.12 12.50 -1.60
N GLY A 248 -1.96 12.97 -1.15
CA GLY A 248 -0.68 12.30 -1.40
C GLY A 248 0.51 13.09 -0.90
N PHE A 249 1.74 12.64 -1.15
CA PHE A 249 3.02 13.22 -0.69
C PHE A 249 3.25 13.21 0.85
N LEU A 250 2.25 13.59 1.65
CA LEU A 250 2.17 13.53 3.11
C LEU A 250 0.74 13.13 3.55
N PRO A 251 0.56 12.55 4.74
CA PRO A 251 -0.76 12.22 5.29
C PRO A 251 -1.68 13.46 5.36
N GLY A 252 -2.76 13.49 4.58
CA GLY A 252 -3.72 14.58 4.52
C GLY A 252 -3.33 15.78 3.65
N PHE A 253 -2.21 15.76 2.91
CA PHE A 253 -1.84 16.87 2.03
C PHE A 253 -2.72 16.87 0.76
N PRO A 254 -3.49 17.94 0.49
CA PRO A 254 -4.41 17.98 -0.65
C PRO A 254 -3.72 18.59 -1.88
N TYR A 255 -3.88 17.94 -3.03
CA TYR A 255 -3.53 18.53 -4.33
C TYR A 255 -4.73 19.29 -4.90
N LEU A 256 -4.68 20.62 -4.85
CA LEU A 256 -5.79 21.50 -5.19
C LEU A 256 -5.73 22.02 -6.64
N GLY A 257 -6.91 22.05 -7.28
CA GLY A 257 -7.10 22.66 -8.59
C GLY A 257 -7.63 24.09 -8.55
N GLY A 258 -7.55 24.78 -9.69
CA GLY A 258 -8.29 26.03 -9.89
C GLY A 258 -7.68 27.28 -9.26
N LEU A 259 -6.36 27.31 -8.99
CA LEU A 259 -5.68 28.54 -8.59
C LEU A 259 -5.86 29.62 -9.67
N PRO A 260 -6.32 30.84 -9.34
CA PRO A 260 -6.35 31.94 -10.29
C PRO A 260 -4.95 32.24 -10.82
N MET A 261 -4.77 32.22 -12.14
CA MET A 261 -3.44 32.42 -12.76
C MET A 261 -2.80 33.78 -12.41
N ARG A 262 -3.60 34.78 -11.99
CA ARG A 262 -3.13 36.08 -11.47
C ARG A 262 -2.39 36.01 -10.13
N ILE A 263 -2.40 34.87 -9.43
CA ILE A 263 -1.63 34.66 -8.19
C ILE A 263 -0.70 33.44 -8.31
N ALA A 264 -0.49 32.92 -9.54
CA ALA A 264 0.50 31.88 -9.77
C ALA A 264 1.89 32.42 -9.44
N ALA A 265 2.74 31.60 -8.83
CA ALA A 265 4.09 32.01 -8.44
C ALA A 265 5.07 30.83 -8.46
N PRO A 266 6.31 31.01 -8.94
CA PRO A 266 7.28 29.94 -8.96
C PRO A 266 7.68 29.50 -7.55
N ARG A 267 7.84 28.17 -7.40
CA ARG A 267 8.53 27.56 -6.26
C ARG A 267 9.91 28.19 -6.04
N LEU A 268 10.35 28.21 -4.79
CA LEU A 268 11.72 28.56 -4.41
C LEU A 268 12.73 27.72 -5.18
N GLN A 269 13.86 28.34 -5.55
CA GLN A 269 14.99 27.62 -6.16
C GLN A 269 15.61 26.63 -5.15
N THR A 270 15.80 27.08 -3.91
CA THR A 270 16.23 26.24 -2.78
C THR A 270 15.05 26.01 -1.84
N PRO A 271 14.59 24.78 -1.63
CA PRO A 271 13.53 24.47 -0.67
C PRO A 271 13.91 24.90 0.77
N ARG A 272 12.92 25.31 1.55
CA ARG A 272 13.08 25.43 3.00
C ARG A 272 13.34 24.05 3.60
N GLN A 273 14.25 23.97 4.57
CA GLN A 273 14.47 22.75 5.36
C GLN A 273 13.24 22.40 6.22
N MET A 274 12.45 23.42 6.58
CA MET A 274 11.29 23.29 7.45
C MET A 274 10.18 24.24 6.98
N VAL A 275 8.98 23.70 6.83
CA VAL A 275 7.71 24.40 6.63
C VAL A 275 6.77 23.88 7.72
N ALA A 276 6.16 24.77 8.48
CA ALA A 276 5.33 24.40 9.63
C ALA A 276 4.04 23.67 9.22
N SER A 277 3.53 22.80 10.10
CA SER A 277 2.18 22.24 9.94
C SER A 277 1.13 23.36 9.92
N GLY A 278 0.16 23.23 9.02
CA GLY A 278 -0.88 24.22 8.72
C GLY A 278 -0.49 25.27 7.67
N SER A 279 0.77 25.32 7.22
CA SER A 279 1.18 26.32 6.21
C SER A 279 0.48 26.11 4.87
N VAL A 280 -0.06 27.19 4.31
CA VAL A 280 -0.72 27.27 3.01
C VAL A 280 0.26 27.84 2.00
N GLY A 281 0.46 27.15 0.89
CA GLY A 281 1.46 27.52 -0.11
C GLY A 281 0.95 27.60 -1.54
N ILE A 282 1.72 28.28 -2.40
CA ILE A 282 1.57 28.31 -3.86
C ILE A 282 2.84 27.79 -4.54
N ALA A 283 2.68 27.00 -5.60
CA ALA A 283 3.76 26.61 -6.51
C ALA A 283 3.23 26.44 -7.95
N GLY A 284 3.71 27.28 -8.86
CA GLY A 284 3.16 27.38 -10.21
C GLY A 284 1.68 27.75 -10.16
N SER A 285 0.85 26.97 -10.84
CA SER A 285 -0.62 27.08 -10.87
C SER A 285 -1.33 26.22 -9.81
N GLN A 286 -0.62 25.80 -8.76
CA GLN A 286 -1.17 24.96 -7.68
C GLN A 286 -1.11 25.68 -6.32
N THR A 287 -2.11 25.38 -5.47
CA THR A 287 -2.07 25.67 -4.03
C THR A 287 -2.33 24.39 -3.24
N GLY A 288 -2.06 24.42 -1.94
CA GLY A 288 -1.97 23.24 -1.10
C GLY A 288 -1.59 23.62 0.32
N VAL A 289 -1.77 22.68 1.24
CA VAL A 289 -1.63 22.92 2.68
C VAL A 289 -0.80 21.80 3.30
N TYR A 290 0.24 22.17 4.03
CA TYR A 290 1.17 21.24 4.68
C TYR A 290 0.51 20.66 5.95
N PRO A 291 0.20 19.35 6.02
CA PRO A 291 -0.46 18.76 7.18
C PRO A 291 0.53 18.50 8.33
N LEU A 292 1.81 18.33 8.00
CA LEU A 292 2.90 18.00 8.92
C LEU A 292 4.09 18.90 8.61
N GLU A 293 4.93 19.13 9.63
CA GLU A 293 6.21 19.80 9.44
C GLU A 293 7.10 19.01 8.47
N SER A 294 7.65 19.70 7.46
CA SER A 294 8.46 19.05 6.43
C SER A 294 9.25 20.06 5.58
N PRO A 295 10.31 19.64 4.86
CA PRO A 295 10.96 20.48 3.86
C PRO A 295 10.00 20.85 2.72
N GLY A 296 10.11 22.07 2.21
CA GLY A 296 9.17 22.58 1.20
C GLY A 296 9.69 23.78 0.40
N GLY A 297 9.54 23.71 -0.93
CA GLY A 297 9.89 24.80 -1.86
C GLY A 297 8.71 25.70 -2.26
N TRP A 298 7.56 25.57 -1.63
CA TRP A 298 6.37 26.35 -1.98
C TRP A 298 6.41 27.74 -1.35
N ARG A 299 5.77 28.72 -2.00
CA ARG A 299 5.62 30.09 -1.50
C ARG A 299 4.54 30.11 -0.43
N ILE A 300 4.93 30.28 0.83
CA ILE A 300 4.01 30.21 1.98
C ILE A 300 3.33 31.57 2.16
N ILE A 301 2.02 31.60 1.99
CA ILE A 301 1.21 32.84 1.97
C ILE A 301 0.35 33.03 3.22
N GLY A 302 0.18 31.97 4.02
CA GLY A 302 -0.58 31.98 5.27
C GLY A 302 -0.54 30.64 5.98
N ARG A 303 -1.22 30.54 7.13
CA ARG A 303 -1.28 29.33 7.96
C ARG A 303 -2.69 29.10 8.52
N THR A 304 -3.15 27.85 8.52
CA THR A 304 -4.37 27.44 9.25
C THR A 304 -4.03 26.91 10.65
N PRO A 305 -4.87 27.17 11.67
CA PRO A 305 -4.73 26.56 12.99
C PRO A 305 -5.27 25.12 13.05
N LEU A 306 -6.02 24.66 12.04
CA LEU A 306 -6.62 23.32 12.05
C LEU A 306 -5.60 22.23 11.74
N ARG A 307 -5.64 21.12 12.48
CA ARG A 307 -4.89 19.90 12.12
C ARG A 307 -5.60 19.17 10.98
N LEU A 308 -4.92 19.09 9.83
CA LEU A 308 -5.41 18.40 8.62
C LEU A 308 -5.38 16.87 8.74
N PHE A 309 -4.44 16.36 9.53
CA PHE A 309 -4.27 14.96 9.85
C PHE A 309 -4.15 14.82 11.38
N ASP A 310 -4.96 13.94 11.95
CA ASP A 310 -4.92 13.58 13.36
C ASP A 310 -5.31 12.09 13.50
N PRO A 311 -4.36 11.20 13.79
CA PRO A 311 -4.58 9.75 13.76
C PRO A 311 -5.50 9.25 14.90
N PHE A 312 -5.87 10.10 15.86
CA PHE A 312 -6.69 9.75 17.01
C PHE A 312 -8.15 10.21 16.89
N ARG A 313 -8.51 10.96 15.84
CA ARG A 313 -9.90 11.32 15.53
C ARG A 313 -10.66 10.14 14.92
N SER A 314 -11.99 10.15 15.07
CA SER A 314 -12.88 9.22 14.36
C SER A 314 -12.77 9.33 12.83
N GLU A 315 -12.51 10.55 12.35
CA GLU A 315 -12.18 10.85 10.96
C GLU A 315 -10.75 11.45 10.93
N PRO A 316 -9.71 10.65 10.59
CA PRO A 316 -8.33 11.09 10.76
C PRO A 316 -7.83 12.16 9.78
N PHE A 317 -8.58 12.41 8.71
CA PHE A 317 -8.21 13.32 7.63
C PHE A 317 -9.34 14.32 7.41
N LEU A 318 -8.99 15.61 7.35
CA LEU A 318 -9.97 16.70 7.22
C LEU A 318 -10.64 16.77 5.82
N PHE A 319 -10.06 16.12 4.81
CA PHE A 319 -10.55 16.14 3.43
C PHE A 319 -10.42 14.76 2.75
N SER A 320 -11.28 14.53 1.76
CA SER A 320 -11.27 13.40 0.83
C SER A 320 -11.13 13.87 -0.63
N ALA A 321 -10.65 12.99 -1.50
CA ALA A 321 -10.55 13.27 -2.94
C ALA A 321 -11.96 13.45 -3.54
N GLY A 322 -12.24 14.65 -4.06
CA GLY A 322 -13.55 15.08 -4.54
C GLY A 322 -14.19 16.21 -3.73
N ASP A 323 -13.69 16.50 -2.52
CA ASP A 323 -14.11 17.64 -1.72
C ASP A 323 -13.67 18.97 -2.35
N ARG A 324 -14.16 20.07 -1.81
CA ARG A 324 -13.79 21.43 -2.20
C ARG A 324 -13.33 22.21 -0.99
N ILE A 325 -12.14 22.78 -1.04
CA ILE A 325 -11.64 23.70 0.00
C ILE A 325 -12.01 25.13 -0.39
N CYS A 326 -12.52 25.90 0.56
CA CYS A 326 -12.59 27.36 0.49
C CYS A 326 -11.76 27.92 1.65
N PHE A 327 -10.90 28.90 1.38
CA PHE A 327 -10.04 29.48 2.41
C PHE A 327 -10.69 30.75 2.98
N ASP A 328 -10.92 30.77 4.29
CA ASP A 328 -11.55 31.89 4.98
C ASP A 328 -10.46 32.71 5.71
N PRO A 329 -10.20 33.97 5.33
CA PRO A 329 -9.23 34.81 6.01
C PRO A 329 -9.64 35.08 7.46
N ILE A 330 -8.71 34.90 8.39
CA ILE A 330 -8.87 35.22 9.81
C ILE A 330 -7.72 36.10 10.31
N ASP A 331 -7.95 36.81 11.40
CA ASP A 331 -6.90 37.55 12.10
C ASP A 331 -6.05 36.65 13.03
N ARG A 332 -4.95 37.22 13.53
CA ARG A 332 -4.02 36.58 14.48
C ARG A 332 -4.71 36.12 15.77
N ALA A 333 -5.61 36.92 16.33
CA ALA A 333 -6.26 36.61 17.60
C ALA A 333 -7.27 35.45 17.47
N VAL A 334 -7.94 35.34 16.32
CA VAL A 334 -8.73 34.15 15.97
C VAL A 334 -7.82 32.94 15.81
N PHE A 335 -6.69 33.07 15.09
CA PHE A 335 -5.73 31.98 14.90
C PHE A 335 -5.23 31.42 16.23
N GLU A 336 -4.76 32.29 17.13
CA GLU A 336 -4.19 31.92 18.43
C GLU A 336 -5.23 31.23 19.33
N ARG A 337 -6.48 31.74 19.39
CA ARG A 337 -7.58 31.07 20.11
C ARG A 337 -7.88 29.67 19.55
N MET A 338 -7.96 29.54 18.23
CA MET A 338 -8.25 28.24 17.59
C MET A 338 -7.09 27.24 17.76
N ALA A 339 -5.85 27.71 17.70
CA ALA A 339 -4.66 26.90 17.92
C ALA A 339 -4.61 26.34 19.35
N GLY A 340 -4.86 27.18 20.36
CA GLY A 340 -4.93 26.74 21.77
C GLY A 340 -5.94 25.61 21.97
N SER A 341 -7.16 25.75 21.44
CA SER A 341 -8.17 24.69 21.50
C SER A 341 -7.79 23.41 20.74
N GLN A 342 -6.95 23.50 19.69
CA GLN A 342 -6.40 22.33 18.99
C GLN A 342 -5.21 21.68 19.72
N GLU A 343 -4.60 22.35 20.71
CA GLU A 343 -3.57 21.78 21.58
C GLU A 343 -4.20 21.09 22.79
N GLU A 344 -5.17 21.74 23.47
CA GLU A 344 -5.95 21.14 24.56
C GLU A 344 -6.66 19.85 24.14
N ALA A 345 -7.25 19.83 22.94
CA ALA A 345 -7.91 18.64 22.38
C ALA A 345 -6.93 17.54 21.93
N ALA A 346 -5.61 17.80 21.93
CA ALA A 346 -4.60 16.94 21.33
C ALA A 346 -3.52 16.47 22.31
N ASP A 347 -3.89 16.27 23.58
CA ASP A 347 -3.16 15.42 24.52
C ASP A 347 -3.84 14.04 24.70
N PRO A 348 -3.64 13.08 23.78
CA PRO A 348 -4.12 11.71 23.93
C PRO A 348 -3.08 10.79 24.59
N VAL A 349 -1.98 11.33 25.15
CA VAL A 349 -0.86 10.53 25.68
C VAL A 349 -1.31 9.63 26.84
N ALA A 350 -2.39 10.01 27.54
CA ALA A 350 -2.98 9.24 28.62
C ALA A 350 -4.13 8.28 28.21
N SER A 351 -4.78 8.43 27.06
CA SER A 351 -6.10 7.81 26.80
C SER A 351 -6.07 6.47 26.05
N SER A 352 -4.95 6.10 25.42
CA SER A 352 -4.80 4.80 24.71
C SER A 352 -3.85 3.83 25.42
N LEU A 353 -4.04 3.65 26.73
CA LEU A 353 -3.55 2.45 27.40
C LEU A 353 -4.07 1.21 26.67
N PRO A 354 -3.27 0.14 26.51
CA PRO A 354 -3.72 -1.05 25.83
C PRO A 354 -4.91 -1.67 26.59
N ALA A 355 -5.96 -2.06 25.85
CA ALA A 355 -7.14 -2.71 26.41
C ALA A 355 -6.82 -4.06 27.10
N GLU A 356 -5.66 -4.63 26.76
CA GLU A 356 -5.05 -5.78 27.42
C GLU A 356 -3.87 -5.28 28.27
N ARG A 357 -3.84 -5.61 29.56
CA ARG A 357 -2.67 -5.32 30.40
C ARG A 357 -1.45 -6.08 29.83
N PRO A 358 -0.31 -5.42 29.57
CA PRO A 358 0.88 -6.11 29.10
C PRO A 358 1.36 -7.13 30.13
N ALA A 359 1.74 -8.31 29.65
CA ALA A 359 2.09 -9.45 30.51
C ALA A 359 3.52 -9.37 31.03
N SER A 360 4.41 -8.79 30.24
CA SER A 360 5.83 -8.62 30.53
C SER A 360 6.39 -7.40 29.80
N PHE A 361 7.63 -7.06 30.12
CA PHE A 361 8.35 -5.94 29.53
C PHE A 361 9.82 -6.31 29.30
N PHE A 362 10.45 -5.60 28.36
CA PHE A 362 11.90 -5.49 28.30
C PHE A 362 12.34 -4.03 28.35
N SER A 363 13.47 -3.78 29.00
CA SER A 363 14.10 -2.47 29.08
C SER A 363 15.19 -2.33 28.00
N VAL A 364 15.20 -1.20 27.31
CA VAL A 364 16.22 -0.85 26.31
C VAL A 364 17.44 -0.27 27.02
N ILE A 365 18.53 -1.03 27.06
CA ILE A 365 19.81 -0.59 27.61
C ILE A 365 20.56 0.27 26.57
N LYS A 366 20.58 -0.19 25.31
CA LYS A 366 21.11 0.57 24.16
C LYS A 366 20.13 0.45 22.98
N PRO A 367 19.75 1.54 22.30
CA PRO A 367 18.73 1.51 21.26
C PRO A 367 19.24 1.00 19.89
N GLY A 368 20.55 0.87 19.68
CA GLY A 368 21.13 0.67 18.35
C GLY A 368 21.12 1.96 17.51
N LEU A 369 21.33 1.86 16.20
CA LEU A 369 21.32 3.03 15.30
C LEU A 369 19.88 3.49 15.00
N GLN A 370 19.03 2.56 14.56
CA GLN A 370 17.61 2.80 14.33
C GLN A 370 16.86 1.49 14.58
N THR A 371 16.18 1.43 15.73
CA THR A 371 15.32 0.30 16.12
C THR A 371 13.88 0.78 16.22
N THR A 372 12.97 0.14 15.49
CA THR A 372 11.54 0.50 15.47
C THR A 372 10.66 -0.72 15.68
N VAL A 373 9.45 -0.52 16.19
CA VAL A 373 8.42 -1.57 16.22
C VAL A 373 7.71 -1.59 14.87
N GLN A 374 7.59 -2.75 14.25
CA GLN A 374 6.89 -2.97 12.99
C GLN A 374 5.91 -4.13 13.14
N ASP A 375 4.79 -4.09 12.43
CA ASP A 375 3.86 -5.22 12.22
C ASP A 375 3.63 -5.38 10.70
N ARG A 376 2.57 -6.03 10.24
CA ARG A 376 2.30 -6.16 8.79
C ARG A 376 2.28 -4.83 8.00
N GLY A 377 2.05 -3.70 8.68
CA GLY A 377 1.90 -2.38 8.06
C GLY A 377 0.46 -1.86 8.08
N ARG A 378 0.32 -0.58 7.73
CA ARG A 378 -0.88 0.25 7.85
C ARG A 378 -1.60 0.43 6.51
N PHE A 379 -2.49 -0.49 6.18
CA PHE A 379 -3.22 -0.50 4.91
C PHE A 379 -4.53 0.30 4.97
N GLY A 380 -5.01 0.76 3.81
CA GLY A 380 -6.30 1.47 3.66
C GLY A 380 -6.21 3.00 3.67
N PHE A 381 -5.01 3.57 3.85
CA PHE A 381 -4.78 5.01 3.99
C PHE A 381 -3.83 5.60 2.93
N ARG A 382 -3.39 4.84 1.92
CA ARG A 382 -2.50 5.35 0.85
C ARG A 382 -3.16 6.46 0.03
N ALA A 383 -4.46 6.34 -0.21
CA ALA A 383 -5.29 7.35 -0.87
C ALA A 383 -5.34 8.70 -0.12
N PHE A 384 -4.91 8.72 1.14
CA PHE A 384 -4.81 9.90 1.99
C PHE A 384 -3.36 10.31 2.26
N GLY A 385 -2.36 9.77 1.55
CA GLY A 385 -0.96 10.16 1.70
C GLY A 385 -0.17 9.42 2.79
N LEU A 386 -0.77 8.42 3.45
CA LEU A 386 -0.10 7.66 4.51
C LEU A 386 0.49 6.34 3.97
N SER A 387 1.80 6.18 4.12
CA SER A 387 2.54 4.97 3.75
C SER A 387 2.19 3.78 4.66
N PRO A 388 2.21 2.53 4.17
CA PRO A 388 1.95 1.37 5.02
C PRO A 388 3.03 1.15 6.07
N GLY A 389 4.30 1.37 5.73
CA GLY A 389 5.42 0.93 6.57
C GLY A 389 5.46 -0.59 6.71
N GLY A 390 5.67 -1.09 7.94
CA GLY A 390 5.93 -2.50 8.21
C GLY A 390 7.41 -2.86 8.12
N PRO A 391 7.78 -4.14 8.25
CA PRO A 391 9.15 -4.59 8.12
C PRO A 391 9.65 -4.39 6.69
N MET A 392 10.86 -3.87 6.54
CA MET A 392 11.52 -3.72 5.25
C MET A 392 11.75 -5.09 4.58
N ASP A 393 12.18 -6.09 5.35
CA ASP A 393 12.32 -7.49 4.96
C ASP A 393 11.18 -8.28 5.61
N SER A 394 10.03 -8.29 4.93
CA SER A 394 8.84 -9.00 5.39
C SER A 394 9.05 -10.52 5.50
N ARG A 395 9.97 -11.11 4.73
CA ARG A 395 10.29 -12.55 4.85
C ARG A 395 10.99 -12.83 6.18
N ALA A 396 12.05 -12.08 6.52
CA ALA A 396 12.77 -12.28 7.77
C ALA A 396 11.89 -12.02 9.00
N ALA A 397 11.07 -10.96 8.97
CA ALA A 397 10.14 -10.64 10.04
C ALA A 397 9.08 -11.75 10.27
N ARG A 398 8.46 -12.25 9.19
CA ARG A 398 7.44 -13.32 9.28
C ARG A 398 8.06 -14.64 9.76
N VAL A 399 9.27 -14.99 9.34
CA VAL A 399 9.96 -16.19 9.83
C VAL A 399 10.34 -16.07 11.31
N ALA A 400 10.84 -14.91 11.78
CA ALA A 400 11.11 -14.69 13.21
C ALA A 400 9.85 -14.87 14.05
N ASN A 401 8.73 -14.28 13.62
CA ASN A 401 7.43 -14.47 14.27
C ASN A 401 7.01 -15.94 14.32
N LEU A 402 7.11 -16.68 13.21
CA LEU A 402 6.76 -18.11 13.17
C LEU A 402 7.64 -18.95 14.11
N LEU A 403 8.96 -18.72 14.13
CA LEU A 403 9.89 -19.42 15.03
C LEU A 403 9.57 -19.14 16.52
N ALA A 404 9.26 -17.89 16.86
CA ALA A 404 8.79 -17.49 18.19
C ALA A 404 7.39 -18.03 18.54
N GLY A 405 6.67 -18.65 17.60
CA GLY A 405 5.32 -19.18 17.82
C GLY A 405 4.19 -18.14 17.71
N ASN A 406 4.46 -16.97 17.13
CA ASN A 406 3.49 -15.92 16.84
C ASN A 406 2.75 -16.19 15.51
N GLY A 407 1.65 -15.45 15.29
CA GLY A 407 1.18 -15.21 13.92
C GLY A 407 2.24 -14.43 13.12
N PRO A 408 2.38 -14.65 11.80
CA PRO A 408 3.47 -14.08 10.99
C PRO A 408 3.50 -12.54 11.00
N ASP A 409 2.35 -11.93 11.21
CA ASP A 409 2.10 -10.49 11.15
C ASP A 409 2.18 -9.78 12.51
N ALA A 410 2.54 -10.49 13.58
CA ALA A 410 2.65 -9.93 14.92
C ALA A 410 3.74 -8.84 15.02
N ALA A 411 3.55 -7.89 15.94
CA ALA A 411 4.49 -6.79 16.09
C ALA A 411 5.86 -7.25 16.62
N ILE A 412 6.92 -6.78 15.97
CA ILE A 412 8.31 -7.24 16.04
C ILE A 412 9.25 -6.02 16.07
N LEU A 413 10.47 -6.15 16.62
CA LEU A 413 11.50 -5.12 16.44
C LEU A 413 12.21 -5.30 15.09
N GLU A 414 12.33 -4.22 14.32
CA GLU A 414 13.28 -4.08 13.22
C GLU A 414 14.47 -3.24 13.70
N MET A 415 15.70 -3.76 13.54
CA MET A 415 16.97 -3.08 13.83
C MET A 415 17.75 -2.87 12.53
N THR A 416 18.31 -1.68 12.31
CA THR A 416 19.08 -1.35 11.10
C THR A 416 20.56 -1.08 11.41
N LEU A 417 21.47 -1.77 10.70
CA LEU A 417 22.96 -1.71 10.71
C LEU A 417 23.69 -1.96 12.05
N LEU A 418 23.19 -1.44 13.17
CA LEU A 418 23.72 -1.62 14.52
C LEU A 418 22.54 -1.92 15.44
N GLY A 419 22.51 -3.14 15.98
CA GLY A 419 21.47 -3.58 16.89
C GLY A 419 21.60 -3.00 18.30
N GLY A 420 20.58 -3.26 19.12
CA GLY A 420 20.50 -2.74 20.49
C GLY A 420 21.07 -3.66 21.58
N SER A 421 20.76 -3.31 22.82
CA SER A 421 20.93 -4.15 24.00
C SER A 421 19.66 -4.08 24.83
N PHE A 422 19.08 -5.22 25.17
CA PHE A 422 17.75 -5.33 25.77
C PHE A 422 17.78 -6.28 26.98
N ARG A 423 17.18 -5.87 28.10
CA ARG A 423 17.08 -6.69 29.31
C ARG A 423 15.64 -7.09 29.57
N PHE A 424 15.38 -8.39 29.69
CA PHE A 424 14.04 -8.95 29.84
C PHE A 424 13.71 -9.13 31.33
N GLU A 425 12.56 -8.62 31.77
CA GLU A 425 12.18 -8.66 33.20
C GLU A 425 11.69 -10.04 33.63
N THR A 426 11.03 -10.76 32.72
CA THR A 426 10.52 -12.11 32.94
C THR A 426 11.20 -13.12 32.02
N LYS A 427 11.05 -14.41 32.32
CA LYS A 427 11.34 -15.47 31.35
C LYS A 427 10.56 -15.16 30.07
N SER A 428 11.23 -15.23 28.93
CA SER A 428 10.69 -14.82 27.62
C SER A 428 11.18 -15.78 26.54
N TYR A 429 10.32 -16.16 25.59
CA TYR A 429 10.74 -16.91 24.40
C TYR A 429 10.88 -15.96 23.21
N LEU A 430 12.06 -15.96 22.57
CA LEU A 430 12.43 -14.99 21.54
C LEU A 430 12.86 -15.69 20.25
N ALA A 431 12.84 -14.99 19.12
CA ALA A 431 13.48 -15.43 17.89
C ALA A 431 14.18 -14.28 17.14
N VAL A 432 15.30 -14.59 16.48
CA VAL A 432 16.12 -13.63 15.72
C VAL A 432 16.33 -14.10 14.28
N CYS A 433 15.96 -13.25 13.31
CA CYS A 433 16.17 -13.49 11.87
C CYS A 433 16.68 -12.23 11.16
N GLY A 434 17.00 -12.36 9.87
CA GLY A 434 17.52 -11.28 9.03
C GLY A 434 19.04 -11.23 9.03
N ALA A 435 19.59 -10.01 9.03
CA ALA A 435 21.01 -9.72 9.13
C ALA A 435 21.65 -10.36 10.37
N ASP A 436 22.87 -10.86 10.21
CA ASP A 436 23.67 -11.29 11.36
C ASP A 436 24.33 -10.07 12.02
N MET A 437 23.80 -9.70 13.19
CA MET A 437 24.34 -8.64 14.06
C MET A 437 25.09 -9.22 15.28
N GLY A 438 25.57 -10.48 15.23
CA GLY A 438 26.38 -11.08 16.29
C GLY A 438 25.64 -11.18 17.63
N CYS A 439 24.39 -11.64 17.59
CA CYS A 439 23.50 -11.76 18.75
C CYS A 439 24.15 -12.56 19.90
N LYS A 440 24.10 -12.04 21.13
CA LYS A 440 24.59 -12.72 22.34
C LYS A 440 23.61 -12.58 23.50
N LEU A 441 23.32 -13.69 24.18
CA LEU A 441 22.57 -13.74 25.43
C LEU A 441 23.56 -13.88 26.60
N ASN A 442 23.58 -12.93 27.52
CA ASN A 442 24.52 -12.91 28.66
C ASN A 442 26.00 -13.12 28.23
N GLY A 443 26.38 -12.57 27.07
CA GLY A 443 27.71 -12.73 26.47
C GLY A 443 27.90 -13.99 25.60
N VAL A 444 27.04 -15.01 25.73
CA VAL A 444 27.11 -16.26 24.95
C VAL A 444 26.49 -16.05 23.55
N PRO A 445 27.19 -16.38 22.45
CA PRO A 445 26.64 -16.26 21.09
C PRO A 445 25.36 -17.07 20.87
N ILE A 446 24.40 -16.46 20.17
CA ILE A 446 23.16 -17.07 19.72
C ILE A 446 23.22 -17.22 18.20
N ARG A 447 22.88 -18.41 17.69
CA ARG A 447 22.81 -18.70 16.26
C ARG A 447 21.75 -17.83 15.58
N ALA A 448 22.10 -17.17 14.47
CA ALA A 448 21.14 -16.44 13.65
C ALA A 448 20.05 -17.38 13.07
N TRP A 449 18.85 -16.84 12.82
CA TRP A 449 17.68 -17.60 12.36
C TRP A 449 17.26 -18.73 13.31
N SER A 450 17.21 -18.41 14.61
CA SER A 450 16.82 -19.34 15.68
C SER A 450 15.86 -18.71 16.69
N ALA A 451 15.22 -19.57 17.50
CA ALA A 451 14.44 -19.20 18.68
C ALA A 451 14.94 -19.89 19.94
N PHE A 452 14.85 -19.18 21.07
CA PHE A 452 15.51 -19.52 22.32
C PHE A 452 14.79 -18.88 23.52
N SER A 453 14.95 -19.49 24.70
CA SER A 453 14.46 -18.91 25.96
C SER A 453 15.49 -17.95 26.55
N VAL A 454 15.02 -16.80 27.04
CA VAL A 454 15.77 -15.85 27.86
C VAL A 454 15.28 -15.97 29.32
N PRO A 455 16.17 -16.08 30.32
CA PRO A 455 15.79 -16.09 31.73
C PRO A 455 15.38 -14.68 32.22
N PRO A 456 14.65 -14.55 33.35
CA PRO A 456 14.44 -13.27 34.02
C PRO A 456 15.77 -12.54 34.27
N GLY A 457 15.83 -11.24 33.99
CA GLY A 457 17.04 -10.43 34.07
C GLY A 457 18.04 -10.65 32.93
N GLY A 458 17.80 -11.59 32.02
CA GLY A 458 18.69 -11.91 30.92
C GLY A 458 18.87 -10.73 29.94
N GLU A 459 20.11 -10.51 29.51
CA GLU A 459 20.49 -9.42 28.63
C GLU A 459 20.86 -9.93 27.23
N LEU A 460 20.13 -9.48 26.23
CA LEU A 460 20.36 -9.75 24.82
C LEU A 460 21.11 -8.57 24.20
N THR A 461 22.23 -8.83 23.54
CA THR A 461 23.10 -7.80 22.96
C THR A 461 23.37 -8.08 21.48
N PHE A 462 23.41 -7.01 20.69
CA PHE A 462 23.73 -7.03 19.26
C PHE A 462 24.84 -6.02 18.96
N GLY A 463 25.59 -6.26 17.90
CA GLY A 463 26.62 -5.38 17.36
C GLY A 463 26.26 -4.83 15.98
N HIS A 464 27.30 -4.51 15.20
CA HIS A 464 27.17 -4.16 13.79
C HIS A 464 26.81 -5.38 12.93
N ALA A 465 26.09 -5.15 11.83
CA ALA A 465 25.75 -6.20 10.86
C ALA A 465 26.98 -6.74 10.11
N VAL A 466 27.34 -8.00 10.39
CA VAL A 466 28.39 -8.76 9.72
C VAL A 466 27.93 -9.20 8.32
N SER A 467 26.66 -9.57 8.19
CA SER A 467 25.98 -9.84 6.91
C SER A 467 24.57 -9.26 6.91
N GLY A 468 24.06 -8.88 5.73
CA GLY A 468 22.78 -8.18 5.60
C GLY A 468 22.83 -6.73 6.12
N CYS A 469 21.64 -6.15 6.34
CA CYS A 469 21.47 -4.77 6.80
C CYS A 469 20.45 -4.63 7.95
N ARG A 470 19.41 -5.49 7.98
CA ARG A 470 18.31 -5.41 8.96
C ARG A 470 18.04 -6.73 9.67
N ALA A 471 18.06 -6.70 11.00
CA ALA A 471 17.74 -7.84 11.86
C ALA A 471 16.39 -7.65 12.54
N TYR A 472 15.71 -8.76 12.85
CA TYR A 472 14.38 -8.78 13.45
C TYR A 472 14.39 -9.59 14.73
N LEU A 473 13.86 -9.01 15.81
CA LEU A 473 13.70 -9.67 17.11
C LEU A 473 12.21 -9.83 17.43
N ALA A 474 11.71 -11.06 17.30
CA ALA A 474 10.38 -11.44 17.73
C ALA A 474 10.39 -11.80 19.22
N VAL A 475 9.43 -11.24 19.96
CA VAL A 475 9.06 -11.69 21.30
C VAL A 475 7.79 -12.51 21.17
N ARG A 476 7.71 -13.67 21.83
CA ARG A 476 6.48 -14.46 21.84
C ARG A 476 5.33 -13.70 22.52
N GLY A 477 4.13 -13.81 21.96
CA GLY A 477 2.99 -12.94 22.29
C GLY A 477 3.00 -11.60 21.53
N GLY A 478 4.11 -11.26 20.87
CA GLY A 478 4.29 -10.01 20.11
C GLY A 478 4.52 -8.78 21.00
N ILE A 479 4.85 -7.66 20.37
CA ILE A 479 5.04 -6.37 21.05
C ILE A 479 3.68 -5.66 21.22
N ALA A 480 3.33 -5.31 22.46
CA ALA A 480 1.99 -4.87 22.86
C ALA A 480 1.83 -3.33 22.89
N VAL A 481 2.45 -2.61 21.95
CA VAL A 481 2.26 -1.16 21.77
C VAL A 481 0.91 -0.86 21.07
N PRO A 482 0.21 0.24 21.36
CA PRO A 482 -1.13 0.51 20.79
C PRO A 482 -1.20 0.47 19.25
N THR A 483 -2.34 0.03 18.71
CA THR A 483 -2.64 0.15 17.27
C THR A 483 -3.04 1.58 16.96
N VAL A 484 -2.38 2.19 15.97
CA VAL A 484 -2.75 3.50 15.43
C VAL A 484 -3.14 3.33 13.97
N LEU A 485 -4.39 3.64 13.64
CA LEU A 485 -5.00 3.40 12.32
C LEU A 485 -4.86 1.94 11.86
N GLY A 486 -5.23 1.00 12.74
CA GLY A 486 -5.25 -0.45 12.43
C GLY A 486 -3.88 -1.15 12.43
N SER A 487 -2.79 -0.47 12.78
CA SER A 487 -1.43 -1.03 12.76
C SER A 487 -0.56 -0.54 13.92
N ARG A 488 0.27 -1.44 14.46
CA ARG A 488 1.33 -1.19 15.44
C ARG A 488 2.65 -0.72 14.81
N SER A 489 2.75 -0.61 13.48
CA SER A 489 3.98 -0.18 12.79
C SER A 489 4.34 1.28 13.05
N THR A 490 5.62 1.55 13.30
CA THR A 490 6.17 2.91 13.47
C THR A 490 6.23 3.60 12.11
N SER A 491 5.61 4.77 11.98
CA SER A 491 5.84 5.69 10.86
C SER A 491 6.57 6.93 11.36
N LEU A 492 7.89 6.97 11.17
CA LEU A 492 8.75 8.05 11.65
C LEU A 492 8.37 9.41 11.07
N ARG A 493 7.99 9.45 9.78
CA ARG A 493 7.62 10.68 9.06
C ARG A 493 6.29 11.28 9.55
N ALA A 494 5.39 10.45 10.08
CA ALA A 494 4.11 10.90 10.62
C ALA A 494 4.11 11.03 12.15
N GLY A 495 5.13 10.47 12.84
CA GLY A 495 5.19 10.45 14.31
C GLY A 495 4.13 9.52 14.95
N ILE A 496 3.74 8.42 14.28
CA ILE A 496 2.62 7.56 14.72
C ILE A 496 2.99 6.08 14.81
N GLY A 497 2.22 5.35 15.64
CA GLY A 497 2.36 3.90 15.83
C GLY A 497 3.66 3.51 16.54
N GLY A 498 3.91 2.21 16.65
CA GLY A 498 5.08 1.71 17.37
C GLY A 498 5.14 2.18 18.83
N TYR A 499 6.37 2.34 19.34
CA TYR A 499 6.59 2.89 20.68
C TYR A 499 6.63 4.42 20.62
N GLY A 500 5.45 5.06 20.73
CA GLY A 500 5.31 6.52 20.77
C GLY A 500 5.69 7.24 19.48
N GLY A 501 5.46 6.63 18.31
CA GLY A 501 5.69 7.25 17.01
C GLY A 501 7.15 7.33 16.55
N ARG A 502 8.09 6.75 17.30
CA ARG A 502 9.53 6.98 17.16
C ARG A 502 10.36 5.69 17.22
N ALA A 503 11.63 5.82 16.88
CA ALA A 503 12.64 4.81 17.22
C ALA A 503 12.81 4.71 18.75
N LEU A 504 13.22 3.53 19.21
CA LEU A 504 13.53 3.27 20.62
C LEU A 504 14.71 4.13 21.10
N ARG A 505 14.72 4.41 22.40
CA ARG A 505 15.73 5.17 23.14
C ARG A 505 16.18 4.36 24.35
N ALA A 506 17.33 4.70 24.93
CA ALA A 506 17.76 4.12 26.20
C ALA A 506 16.71 4.40 27.29
N ALA A 507 16.55 3.46 28.22
CA ALA A 507 15.53 3.44 29.28
C ALA A 507 14.06 3.35 28.82
N ASP A 508 13.77 3.15 27.52
CA ASP A 508 12.43 2.74 27.10
C ASP A 508 12.08 1.36 27.69
N ARG A 509 10.86 1.20 28.22
CA ARG A 509 10.35 -0.03 28.80
C ARG A 509 9.21 -0.56 27.93
N VAL A 510 9.53 -1.44 27.00
CA VAL A 510 8.66 -1.84 25.90
C VAL A 510 7.72 -2.97 26.36
N PRO A 511 6.39 -2.85 26.18
CA PRO A 511 5.42 -3.86 26.60
C PRO A 511 5.37 -5.06 25.64
N CYS A 512 5.19 -6.25 26.20
CA CYS A 512 5.00 -7.51 25.46
C CYS A 512 3.64 -8.15 25.77
N GLY A 513 3.13 -8.91 24.78
CA GLY A 513 1.90 -9.67 24.91
C GLY A 513 2.05 -10.90 25.82
N LEU A 514 0.94 -11.60 26.04
CA LEU A 514 0.90 -12.82 26.85
C LEU A 514 1.64 -13.97 26.15
N ASP A 515 2.67 -14.52 26.80
CA ASP A 515 3.25 -15.82 26.43
C ASP A 515 2.35 -16.94 26.98
N CYS A 516 1.54 -17.55 26.11
CA CYS A 516 0.42 -18.40 26.49
C CYS A 516 0.68 -19.93 26.37
N GLY A 517 1.93 -20.39 26.52
CA GLY A 517 2.20 -21.83 26.66
C GLY A 517 3.66 -22.21 26.82
N ASP A 518 3.96 -23.47 27.12
CA ASP A 518 5.34 -23.92 27.34
C ASP A 518 6.08 -24.22 26.03
N MET A 519 6.90 -23.28 25.56
CA MET A 519 7.94 -23.54 24.56
C MET A 519 9.31 -23.55 25.21
N ALA A 520 9.80 -24.75 25.55
CA ALA A 520 11.12 -24.93 26.15
C ALA A 520 12.23 -25.21 25.11
N ALA A 521 11.90 -25.88 24.01
CA ALA A 521 12.87 -26.27 22.99
C ALA A 521 13.45 -25.06 22.24
N GLN A 522 14.76 -25.07 21.99
CA GLN A 522 15.35 -24.21 20.96
C GLN A 522 14.83 -24.65 19.59
N ARG A 523 14.70 -23.70 18.66
CA ARG A 523 14.31 -23.97 17.27
C ARG A 523 15.27 -23.25 16.34
N PHE A 524 15.51 -23.80 15.15
CA PHE A 524 16.34 -23.15 14.15
C PHE A 524 15.74 -23.33 12.75
N LEU A 525 15.92 -22.33 11.89
CA LEU A 525 15.72 -22.51 10.47
C LEU A 525 16.86 -23.41 9.92
N PRO A 526 16.58 -24.41 9.06
CA PRO A 526 17.60 -25.28 8.50
C PRO A 526 18.44 -24.46 7.53
N ALA A 527 19.74 -24.75 7.44
CA ALA A 527 20.70 -23.90 6.72
C ALA A 527 20.27 -23.58 5.27
N HIS A 528 19.69 -24.55 4.55
CA HIS A 528 19.24 -24.39 3.17
C HIS A 528 18.02 -23.46 2.96
N LEU A 529 17.34 -23.01 4.03
CA LEU A 529 16.24 -22.04 3.95
C LEU A 529 16.65 -20.64 4.45
N VAL A 530 17.81 -20.53 5.10
CA VAL A 530 18.40 -19.24 5.52
C VAL A 530 18.80 -18.47 4.27
N PRO A 531 18.32 -17.22 4.07
CA PRO A 531 18.73 -16.40 2.93
C PRO A 531 20.22 -16.05 2.99
N GLU A 532 20.89 -16.14 1.85
CA GLU A 532 22.24 -15.59 1.67
C GLU A 532 22.17 -14.11 1.30
N TYR A 533 23.20 -13.35 1.68
CA TYR A 533 23.34 -11.91 1.42
C TYR A 533 24.62 -11.63 0.60
N PRO A 534 24.63 -11.95 -0.71
CA PRO A 534 25.81 -11.84 -1.56
C PRO A 534 26.14 -10.38 -1.95
N GLU A 535 27.36 -10.17 -2.45
CA GLU A 535 27.83 -8.86 -2.92
C GLU A 535 27.22 -8.40 -4.25
N GLU A 536 26.71 -9.32 -5.08
CA GLU A 536 25.88 -9.00 -6.25
C GLU A 536 24.50 -9.67 -6.12
N ILE A 537 23.44 -8.87 -6.17
CA ILE A 537 22.04 -9.33 -6.15
C ILE A 537 21.37 -9.16 -7.52
N ARG A 538 20.45 -10.08 -7.83
CA ARG A 538 19.55 -9.99 -8.99
C ARG A 538 18.12 -9.72 -8.52
N LEU A 539 17.53 -8.67 -9.07
CA LEU A 539 16.16 -8.21 -8.77
C LEU A 539 15.29 -8.36 -10.01
N ARG A 540 14.22 -9.14 -9.91
CA ARG A 540 13.22 -9.29 -10.98
C ARG A 540 12.29 -8.08 -11.01
N VAL A 541 12.14 -7.50 -12.20
CA VAL A 541 11.35 -6.29 -12.45
C VAL A 541 10.29 -6.55 -13.52
N LEU A 542 9.06 -6.22 -13.19
CA LEU A 542 7.95 -6.11 -14.16
C LEU A 542 7.99 -4.72 -14.82
N PRO A 543 8.10 -4.62 -16.15
CA PRO A 543 8.11 -3.32 -16.84
C PRO A 543 6.77 -2.57 -16.76
N GLY A 544 6.87 -1.25 -16.62
CA GLY A 544 5.76 -0.31 -16.49
C GLY A 544 5.59 0.26 -15.06
N PRO A 545 4.64 1.19 -14.85
CA PRO A 545 3.58 1.55 -15.80
C PRO A 545 3.98 2.55 -16.88
N GLN A 546 5.15 3.19 -16.81
CA GLN A 546 5.59 4.19 -17.79
C GLN A 546 6.92 3.82 -18.48
N ASP A 547 7.10 2.54 -18.83
CA ASP A 547 8.26 2.08 -19.61
C ASP A 547 8.30 2.63 -21.05
N ASP A 548 7.19 3.19 -21.53
CA ASP A 548 7.06 3.91 -22.80
C ASP A 548 7.64 5.33 -22.79
N LEU A 549 7.86 5.93 -21.61
CA LEU A 549 8.50 7.25 -21.45
C LEU A 549 10.03 7.21 -21.57
N PHE A 550 10.62 6.04 -21.75
CA PHE A 550 12.06 5.83 -21.85
C PHE A 550 12.50 5.58 -23.31
N GLU A 551 13.77 5.84 -23.60
CA GLU A 551 14.38 5.44 -24.86
C GLU A 551 14.60 3.91 -24.89
N PRO A 552 14.56 3.24 -26.05
CA PRO A 552 14.94 1.82 -26.17
C PRO A 552 16.34 1.55 -25.60
N GLU A 553 17.26 2.49 -25.78
CA GLU A 553 18.61 2.53 -25.22
C GLU A 553 18.58 2.65 -23.69
N GLY A 554 17.76 3.53 -23.12
CA GLY A 554 17.58 3.67 -21.67
C GLY A 554 17.03 2.37 -21.04
N ILE A 555 16.02 1.78 -21.68
CA ILE A 555 15.45 0.48 -21.31
C ILE A 555 16.50 -0.63 -21.40
N LYS A 556 17.35 -0.64 -22.43
CA LYS A 556 18.47 -1.60 -22.55
C LYS A 556 19.46 -1.42 -21.41
N THR A 557 19.94 -0.19 -21.18
CA THR A 557 20.86 0.18 -20.09
C THR A 557 20.37 -0.34 -18.75
N PHE A 558 19.11 -0.07 -18.39
CA PHE A 558 18.52 -0.52 -17.12
C PHE A 558 18.61 -2.04 -16.89
N PHE A 559 18.41 -2.85 -17.94
CA PHE A 559 18.42 -4.32 -17.85
C PHE A 559 19.77 -4.98 -18.15
N SER A 560 20.74 -4.27 -18.74
CA SER A 560 22.08 -4.83 -19.02
C SER A 560 23.16 -4.40 -18.03
N SER A 561 23.00 -3.24 -17.38
CA SER A 561 24.03 -2.64 -16.53
C SER A 561 24.12 -3.28 -15.15
N VAL A 562 25.22 -2.96 -14.45
CA VAL A 562 25.35 -3.11 -13.00
C VAL A 562 25.09 -1.74 -12.38
N TYR A 563 24.30 -1.73 -11.32
CA TYR A 563 24.12 -0.59 -10.44
C TYR A 563 24.71 -0.89 -9.05
N THR A 564 24.96 0.13 -8.24
CA THR A 564 25.57 0.00 -6.91
C THR A 564 24.72 0.71 -5.87
N VAL A 565 24.45 0.06 -4.74
CA VAL A 565 23.72 0.67 -3.61
C VAL A 565 24.57 1.80 -3.01
N THR A 566 24.01 3.02 -2.99
CA THR A 566 24.69 4.24 -2.52
C THR A 566 24.55 4.42 -0.99
N PRO A 567 25.05 5.51 -0.37
CA PRO A 567 24.65 5.91 0.98
C PRO A 567 23.23 6.52 1.06
N ARG A 568 22.62 6.91 -0.08
CA ARG A 568 21.34 7.63 -0.12
C ARG A 568 20.15 6.66 -0.09
N ASN A 569 20.08 5.83 0.94
CA ASN A 569 18.98 4.89 1.16
C ASN A 569 18.47 4.93 2.59
N ASP A 570 17.17 4.76 2.75
CA ASP A 570 16.48 4.69 4.03
C ASP A 570 15.32 3.68 3.96
N ARG A 571 14.25 3.91 4.73
CA ARG A 571 13.01 3.13 4.65
C ARG A 571 12.03 3.61 3.58
N MET A 572 12.22 4.79 2.98
CA MET A 572 11.40 5.29 1.86
C MET A 572 11.87 4.70 0.52
N GLY A 573 13.18 4.63 0.29
CA GLY A 573 13.71 4.08 -0.95
C GLY A 573 15.23 3.86 -0.98
N TYR A 574 15.68 3.22 -2.06
CA TYR A 574 17.08 2.88 -2.33
C TYR A 574 17.53 3.54 -3.62
N CYS A 575 18.44 4.51 -3.51
CA CYS A 575 19.07 5.18 -4.64
C CYS A 575 20.29 4.38 -5.10
N LEU A 576 20.31 4.03 -6.38
CA LEU A 576 21.39 3.24 -6.98
C LEU A 576 22.21 4.11 -7.95
N ASP A 577 23.53 3.99 -7.87
CA ASP A 577 24.47 4.62 -8.79
C ASP A 577 24.83 3.68 -9.94
N GLY A 578 25.19 4.22 -11.11
CA GLY A 578 25.54 3.47 -12.30
C GLY A 578 25.14 4.17 -13.61
N PRO A 579 25.15 3.48 -14.75
CA PRO A 579 24.87 4.08 -16.05
C PRO A 579 23.46 4.70 -16.12
N PRO A 580 23.34 6.00 -16.47
CA PRO A 580 22.07 6.72 -16.42
C PRO A 580 21.07 6.20 -17.47
N VAL A 581 19.84 5.99 -17.01
CA VAL A 581 18.71 5.54 -17.82
C VAL A 581 18.09 6.74 -18.54
N ARG A 582 18.05 6.69 -19.87
CA ARG A 582 17.58 7.81 -20.71
C ARG A 582 16.06 7.86 -20.87
N HIS A 583 15.52 9.05 -20.62
CA HIS A 583 14.12 9.42 -20.85
C HIS A 583 13.90 9.92 -22.28
N ARG A 584 12.72 9.67 -22.84
CA ARG A 584 12.32 10.11 -24.19
C ARG A 584 11.84 11.56 -24.22
N TYR A 585 11.16 12.02 -23.16
CA TYR A 585 10.52 13.34 -23.08
C TYR A 585 10.82 14.09 -21.78
N GLY A 586 11.75 13.60 -20.96
CA GLY A 586 12.00 14.06 -19.59
C GLY A 586 11.46 13.11 -18.53
N ALA A 587 11.88 13.32 -17.27
CA ALA A 587 11.58 12.42 -16.15
C ALA A 587 10.26 12.72 -15.42
N ASP A 588 9.75 13.94 -15.58
CA ASP A 588 8.59 14.44 -14.83
C ASP A 588 7.27 14.00 -15.49
N ILE A 589 6.32 13.59 -14.66
CA ILE A 589 4.94 13.24 -15.02
C ILE A 589 3.95 13.98 -14.12
N VAL A 590 2.68 14.06 -14.54
CA VAL A 590 1.58 14.36 -13.60
C VAL A 590 1.64 13.34 -12.47
N SER A 591 1.66 13.82 -11.22
CA SER A 591 1.88 12.98 -10.04
C SER A 591 0.91 11.80 -9.99
N ASP A 592 1.48 10.61 -9.89
CA ASP A 592 0.79 9.32 -10.04
C ASP A 592 1.08 8.44 -8.81
N ALA A 593 0.24 7.43 -8.58
CA ALA A 593 0.32 6.58 -7.40
C ALA A 593 1.57 5.68 -7.41
N LEU A 594 2.00 5.27 -6.21
CA LEU A 594 3.20 4.47 -5.98
C LEU A 594 2.91 3.25 -5.10
N CYS A 595 3.72 2.22 -5.26
CA CYS A 595 3.83 1.09 -4.34
C CYS A 595 5.31 0.79 -4.05
N ALA A 596 5.57 0.01 -2.99
CA ALA A 596 6.87 -0.61 -2.79
C ALA A 596 7.25 -1.44 -4.04
N GLY A 597 8.54 -1.48 -4.37
CA GLY A 597 9.04 -2.09 -5.60
C GLY A 597 9.10 -1.14 -6.79
N ALA A 598 8.25 -0.10 -6.86
CA ALA A 598 8.27 0.83 -7.99
C ALA A 598 9.66 1.47 -8.16
N VAL A 599 10.21 1.40 -9.38
CA VAL A 599 11.52 1.94 -9.74
C VAL A 599 11.31 3.27 -10.44
N GLN A 600 11.45 4.36 -9.70
CA GLN A 600 11.49 5.70 -10.28
C GLN A 600 12.84 5.95 -10.93
N VAL A 601 12.85 6.79 -11.95
CA VAL A 601 14.08 7.32 -12.54
C VAL A 601 13.91 8.85 -12.62
N PRO A 602 14.56 9.63 -11.74
CA PRO A 602 14.54 11.08 -11.80
C PRO A 602 15.32 11.64 -13.00
N GLY A 603 15.46 12.97 -13.07
CA GLY A 603 16.16 13.67 -14.16
C GLY A 603 17.66 13.40 -14.27
N ASP A 604 18.29 12.83 -13.23
CA ASP A 604 19.68 12.36 -13.26
C ASP A 604 19.85 10.98 -13.94
N GLY A 605 18.75 10.29 -14.25
CA GLY A 605 18.77 8.96 -14.86
C GLY A 605 19.08 7.83 -13.87
N LEU A 606 19.20 8.09 -12.57
CA LEU A 606 19.60 7.09 -11.57
C LEU A 606 18.38 6.32 -11.01
N PRO A 607 18.39 4.98 -10.97
CA PRO A 607 17.27 4.21 -10.42
C PRO A 607 17.06 4.45 -8.92
N LEU A 608 15.82 4.73 -8.53
CA LEU A 608 15.36 4.89 -7.16
C LEU A 608 14.22 3.90 -6.87
N VAL A 609 14.49 2.84 -6.11
CA VAL A 609 13.52 1.79 -5.80
C VAL A 609 12.75 2.15 -4.52
N MET A 610 11.42 2.20 -4.59
CA MET A 610 10.53 2.47 -3.45
C MET A 610 10.47 1.28 -2.48
N THR A 611 10.53 1.54 -1.16
CA THR A 611 10.49 0.51 -0.09
C THR A 611 9.37 0.80 0.93
N ALA A 612 9.44 0.34 2.19
CA ALA A 612 8.27 0.23 3.09
C ALA A 612 7.57 1.58 3.41
N ASP A 613 8.34 2.64 3.64
CA ASP A 613 7.86 3.98 4.00
C ASP A 613 7.74 4.90 2.76
N HIS A 614 7.68 4.33 1.55
CA HIS A 614 7.61 5.08 0.29
C HIS A 614 6.45 6.10 0.28
N GLN A 615 6.61 7.23 -0.43
CA GLN A 615 5.51 8.17 -0.63
C GLN A 615 4.37 7.50 -1.41
N THR A 616 3.11 7.85 -1.15
CA THR A 616 1.97 7.20 -1.82
C THR A 616 1.77 7.67 -3.27
N THR A 617 2.28 8.85 -3.60
CA THR A 617 2.23 9.49 -4.92
C THR A 617 3.58 10.12 -5.26
N GLY A 618 3.94 10.20 -6.53
CA GLY A 618 5.18 10.86 -6.97
C GLY A 618 5.16 11.31 -8.43
N GLY A 619 5.95 12.34 -8.71
CA GLY A 619 6.02 13.02 -10.02
C GLY A 619 7.05 12.45 -10.99
N TYR A 620 7.78 11.38 -10.68
CA TYR A 620 8.78 10.79 -11.58
C TYR A 620 8.25 9.56 -12.35
N ALA A 621 8.70 9.43 -13.60
CA ALA A 621 8.44 8.28 -14.45
C ALA A 621 8.98 6.98 -13.82
N LYS A 622 8.26 5.87 -14.05
CA LYS A 622 8.55 4.56 -13.48
C LYS A 622 8.78 3.53 -14.58
N ILE A 623 10.02 3.05 -14.67
CA ILE A 623 10.48 2.09 -15.69
C ILE A 623 9.96 0.67 -15.43
N GLY A 624 9.68 0.36 -14.17
CA GLY A 624 9.24 -0.96 -13.73
C GLY A 624 8.91 -0.98 -12.25
N ALA A 625 8.58 -2.16 -11.74
CA ALA A 625 8.58 -2.44 -10.31
C ALA A 625 9.31 -3.77 -10.01
N VAL A 626 10.20 -3.74 -9.02
CA VAL A 626 10.79 -4.94 -8.40
C VAL A 626 9.68 -5.74 -7.72
N ILE A 627 9.64 -7.05 -7.95
CA ILE A 627 8.61 -7.92 -7.37
C ILE A 627 8.77 -8.02 -5.84
N GLY A 628 7.66 -8.11 -5.12
CA GLY A 628 7.63 -8.12 -3.65
C GLY A 628 8.60 -9.11 -3.00
N PRO A 629 8.69 -10.39 -3.44
CA PRO A 629 9.63 -11.36 -2.89
C PRO A 629 11.12 -10.97 -3.03
N ASP A 630 11.49 -10.25 -4.09
CA ASP A 630 12.88 -9.85 -4.34
C ASP A 630 13.28 -8.57 -3.57
N LEU A 631 12.32 -7.79 -3.05
CA LEU A 631 12.60 -6.63 -2.19
C LEU A 631 13.41 -7.02 -0.94
N SER A 632 13.16 -8.21 -0.38
CA SER A 632 13.93 -8.76 0.75
C SER A 632 15.44 -8.77 0.51
N ARG A 633 15.88 -8.96 -0.74
CA ARG A 633 17.30 -8.92 -1.14
C ARG A 633 17.85 -7.50 -1.15
N LEU A 634 17.09 -6.55 -1.69
CA LEU A 634 17.50 -5.14 -1.78
C LEU A 634 17.61 -4.49 -0.40
N VAL A 635 16.65 -4.73 0.49
CA VAL A 635 16.66 -4.12 1.83
C VAL A 635 17.70 -4.73 2.78
N GLN A 636 18.28 -5.88 2.41
CA GLN A 636 19.43 -6.48 3.09
C GLN A 636 20.77 -6.11 2.43
N ALA A 637 20.74 -5.51 1.23
CA ALA A 637 21.92 -4.99 0.56
C ALA A 637 22.57 -3.86 1.37
N ARG A 638 23.90 -3.85 1.40
CA ARG A 638 24.72 -2.82 2.04
C ARG A 638 25.19 -1.81 1.00
N GLN A 639 25.71 -0.67 1.44
CA GLN A 639 26.44 0.24 0.54
C GLN A 639 27.53 -0.54 -0.21
N GLY A 640 27.65 -0.31 -1.52
CA GLY A 640 28.59 -1.03 -2.38
C GLY A 640 28.08 -2.37 -2.93
N THR A 641 26.96 -2.92 -2.42
CA THR A 641 26.34 -4.11 -3.03
C THR A 641 25.92 -3.80 -4.47
N ARG A 642 26.30 -4.69 -5.39
CA ARG A 642 25.99 -4.62 -6.82
C ARG A 642 24.58 -5.14 -7.08
N VAL A 643 23.86 -4.49 -7.97
CA VAL A 643 22.46 -4.77 -8.31
C VAL A 643 22.35 -4.94 -9.82
N ARG A 644 21.70 -6.04 -10.26
CA ARG A 644 21.27 -6.23 -11.64
C ARG A 644 19.76 -6.40 -11.71
N PHE A 645 19.11 -5.61 -12.55
CA PHE A 645 17.70 -5.77 -12.85
C PHE A 645 17.50 -6.81 -13.95
N VAL A 646 16.55 -7.72 -13.73
CA VAL A 646 16.21 -8.80 -14.67
C VAL A 646 14.74 -8.65 -15.06
N ARG A 647 14.43 -8.72 -16.35
CA ARG A 647 13.03 -8.69 -16.83
C ARG A 647 12.28 -9.90 -16.27
N CYS A 648 11.09 -9.65 -15.73
CA CYS A 648 10.18 -10.65 -15.20
C CYS A 648 8.87 -10.64 -15.98
N SER A 649 8.20 -11.80 -16.08
CA SER A 649 6.82 -11.90 -16.60
C SER A 649 5.81 -11.88 -15.46
N ASP A 650 4.55 -11.53 -15.76
CA ASP A 650 3.47 -11.51 -14.76
C ASP A 650 3.26 -12.90 -14.13
N SER A 651 3.30 -13.95 -14.96
CA SER A 651 3.19 -15.34 -14.51
C SER A 651 4.39 -15.79 -13.67
N GLU A 652 5.62 -15.33 -13.96
CA GLU A 652 6.78 -15.61 -13.13
C GLU A 652 6.66 -14.91 -11.77
N ALA A 653 6.31 -13.63 -11.75
CA ALA A 653 6.20 -12.85 -10.52
C ALA A 653 5.15 -13.45 -9.56
N VAL A 654 3.96 -13.80 -10.07
CA VAL A 654 2.90 -14.46 -9.27
C VAL A 654 3.32 -15.85 -8.82
N ARG A 655 4.05 -16.62 -9.64
CA ARG A 655 4.61 -17.93 -9.24
C ARG A 655 5.62 -17.78 -8.10
N VAL A 656 6.49 -16.78 -8.15
CA VAL A 656 7.51 -16.53 -7.11
C VAL A 656 6.87 -16.07 -5.81
N LEU A 657 5.83 -15.23 -5.87
CA LEU A 657 5.04 -14.85 -4.71
C LEU A 657 4.37 -16.08 -4.08
N ARG A 658 3.75 -16.95 -4.89
CA ARG A 658 3.15 -18.20 -4.40
C ARG A 658 4.17 -19.10 -3.69
N LEU A 659 5.34 -19.32 -4.28
CA LEU A 659 6.42 -20.11 -3.69
C LEU A 659 6.91 -19.55 -2.34
N GLN A 660 6.89 -18.22 -2.17
CA GLN A 660 7.22 -17.60 -0.87
C GLN A 660 6.15 -17.89 0.18
N GLU A 661 4.87 -17.79 -0.17
CA GLU A 661 3.77 -18.09 0.75
C GLU A 661 3.69 -19.59 1.09
N GLU A 662 3.95 -20.47 0.12
CA GLU A 662 4.08 -21.92 0.32
C GLU A 662 5.24 -22.27 1.26
N LEU A 663 6.41 -21.61 1.12
CA LEU A 663 7.54 -21.77 2.04
C LEU A 663 7.17 -21.37 3.48
N LEU A 664 6.49 -20.24 3.66
CA LEU A 664 6.08 -19.75 4.98
C LEU A 664 4.99 -20.63 5.61
N ALA A 665 4.07 -21.16 4.81
CA ALA A 665 3.11 -22.17 5.23
C ALA A 665 3.79 -23.49 5.62
N GLY A 666 4.81 -23.92 4.87
CA GLY A 666 5.62 -25.10 5.16
C GLY A 666 6.36 -24.99 6.50
N ILE A 667 7.04 -23.86 6.74
CA ILE A 667 7.70 -23.55 8.03
C ILE A 667 6.69 -23.61 9.18
N ARG A 668 5.52 -22.96 9.03
CA ARG A 668 4.46 -22.97 10.05
C ARG A 668 3.97 -24.39 10.37
N SER A 669 3.70 -25.19 9.34
CA SER A 669 3.22 -26.57 9.51
C SER A 669 4.26 -27.46 10.19
N ALA A 670 5.54 -27.33 9.82
CA ALA A 670 6.59 -28.16 10.37
C ALA A 670 6.94 -27.81 11.82
N LEU A 671 6.83 -26.52 12.21
CA LEU A 671 6.92 -26.07 13.59
C LEU A 671 5.75 -26.54 14.47
N ALA A 672 4.56 -26.71 13.89
CA ALA A 672 3.39 -27.28 14.58
C ALA A 672 3.48 -28.81 14.72
N GLY A 673 4.06 -29.50 13.73
CA GLY A 673 4.27 -30.94 13.73
C GLY A 673 5.50 -31.43 14.53
N GLY A 674 6.25 -30.54 15.18
CA GLY A 674 7.37 -30.89 16.05
C GLY A 674 8.67 -31.35 15.33
N ALA A 675 8.69 -31.43 14.00
CA ALA A 675 9.83 -31.97 13.23
C ALA A 675 11.11 -31.10 13.23
N TRP A 676 11.12 -30.04 14.04
CA TRP A 676 12.10 -28.93 14.08
C TRP A 676 12.44 -28.55 15.54
N GLN A 677 12.23 -29.50 16.46
CA GLN A 677 12.68 -29.47 17.86
C GLN A 677 14.10 -30.04 17.98
#